data_AF-A0A938M371-F1
#
_entry.id   AF-A0A938M371-F1
#
_cell.length_a   1.000
_cell.length_b   1.000
_cell.length_c   1.000
_cell.angle_alpha   90.00
_cell.angle_beta   90.00
_cell.angle_gamma   90.00
#
_symmetry.space_group_name_H-M   'P 1'
#
loop_
_entity.id
_entity.type
_entity.pdbx_description
1 polymer ?
#
loop_
_entity_poly.entity_id
_entity_poly.type
_entity_poly.pdbx_seq_one_letter_code
_entity_poly.pdbx_strand_id
1 'polypeptide(L)'
;SMGGGGALTFAAHHPDRVRGVCDIFGVTDFTQFYNSKRYQESLSKAFGGTPETAPEVFKAQSAMTSIAAFAKIPVFVLHGDQDTVVPTEHSRQFVKALMAPGYDVVYREVKGGKHQSELISGHEEEILAFFDAVGGEAYDPRLAFAAGRRNLALGRPYQYSAEPLYRLTEDAGDLTDLTDGALSKRRDERIWFESHCVAWYGEPGANIVIDLGTVEGIGEITGRFLGGREQSGLRFPRRVQVAVSADGAEYRDVGLYRKGPDDAAFGVPAEEGKAWVHALRFKDLRARGRFVAFLLEFDGSFCAADELFVLGSDHPSSQDRLGARVERPVVFPFGPNRYTAYPLKGEWFAGELETWTCIGGANTLADKAKPVTLILDLPREVILTKTMLNERYGGQPAPAPSPREVAADGVAYHRYEIETRGLSEKFWLYLFWKTRQPDGWTGRARLGSRWTGGEQEMVAVTFRAVHIPKAPRPKSLHVSLDWMGQGFWTRNTATVLDILDHCGFTAVPYFGMFLKPPDTALRDALTAAEKRGLEVVFNFSPIHALAAKKASNPEVLCALPGGRKGHLCPSFRGPLLTEHLDAIAAAFAFHPARWVFLDCEVHWSSPDEMTQCERCKAQMRAGESGEVLAGRMGRELFGMLRARLEAARRAQNGPAFRMGSYAISPAQTRYPVLRFKDLHPDILDFAMPSIYTVQPGAVQRRVAEDRALLDRDAVIPWLQPGTMGEKPATAVFQEALGCFLAGGEGLAYYTHHGFDAADFAAVARALILAGRCETLLAKGRMISEWTGARDGLALCGKRLGGQALWLVASELSEPLRTALPRPQGLPGAPNELSFDRGNLILTPVRQDEFALNPHDVRVFVSD
;
A
#
# COMPACT_ATOMS: atom_id res chain seq x y z
N SER A 1 6.83 -40.91 -26.54
CA SER A 1 6.60 -41.02 -27.99
C SER A 1 5.12 -41.19 -28.22
N MET A 2 4.67 -41.96 -29.22
CA MET A 2 3.25 -42.23 -29.45
C MET A 2 2.48 -42.68 -28.20
N GLY A 3 3.11 -43.45 -27.30
CA GLY A 3 2.51 -43.81 -26.01
C GLY A 3 2.26 -42.63 -25.05
N GLY A 4 3.17 -41.64 -25.02
CA GLY A 4 2.99 -40.41 -24.25
C GLY A 4 1.89 -39.51 -24.83
N GLY A 5 1.88 -39.33 -26.16
CA GLY A 5 0.79 -38.63 -26.85
C GLY A 5 -0.57 -39.32 -26.66
N GLY A 6 -0.61 -40.65 -26.71
CA GLY A 6 -1.80 -41.44 -26.40
C GLY A 6 -2.27 -41.31 -24.96
N ALA A 7 -1.35 -41.28 -23.99
CA ALA A 7 -1.68 -41.06 -22.58
C ALA A 7 -2.29 -39.67 -22.35
N LEU A 8 -1.72 -38.63 -22.94
CA LEU A 8 -2.28 -37.27 -22.89
C LEU A 8 -3.66 -37.21 -23.55
N THR A 9 -3.82 -37.85 -24.71
CA THR A 9 -5.11 -37.92 -25.42
C THR A 9 -6.17 -38.61 -24.57
N PHE A 10 -5.83 -39.75 -23.97
CA PHE A 10 -6.72 -40.47 -23.08
C PHE A 10 -7.13 -39.63 -21.87
N ALA A 11 -6.17 -38.94 -21.24
CA ALA A 11 -6.44 -38.04 -20.12
C ALA A 11 -7.39 -36.89 -20.51
N ALA A 12 -7.20 -36.32 -21.71
CA ALA A 12 -8.06 -35.25 -22.21
C ALA A 12 -9.51 -35.69 -22.48
N HIS A 13 -9.72 -36.90 -23.00
CA HIS A 13 -11.06 -37.46 -23.25
C HIS A 13 -11.73 -38.04 -22.02
N HIS A 14 -10.94 -38.44 -21.03
CA HIS A 14 -11.43 -39.13 -19.83
C HIS A 14 -10.87 -38.51 -18.55
N PRO A 15 -11.07 -37.20 -18.32
CA PRO A 15 -10.47 -36.50 -17.20
C PRO A 15 -10.89 -37.05 -15.83
N ASP A 16 -12.07 -37.66 -15.74
CA ASP A 16 -12.59 -38.25 -14.50
C ASP A 16 -12.04 -39.66 -14.20
N ARG A 17 -11.27 -40.25 -15.11
CA ARG A 17 -10.72 -41.63 -14.98
C ARG A 17 -9.23 -41.66 -14.64
N VAL A 18 -8.56 -40.51 -14.65
CA VAL A 18 -7.13 -40.39 -14.40
C VAL A 18 -6.88 -39.41 -13.25
N ARG A 19 -5.96 -39.76 -12.35
CA ARG A 19 -5.54 -38.87 -11.24
C ARG A 19 -4.34 -37.99 -11.61
N GLY A 20 -3.53 -38.43 -12.58
CA GLY A 20 -2.43 -37.69 -13.18
C GLY A 20 -1.91 -38.44 -14.41
N VAL A 21 -1.06 -37.80 -15.19
CA VAL A 21 -0.53 -38.35 -16.44
C VAL A 21 0.95 -38.03 -16.59
N CYS A 22 1.74 -38.98 -17.09
CA CYS A 22 3.14 -38.76 -17.43
C CYS A 22 3.32 -38.90 -18.95
N ASP A 23 3.76 -37.82 -19.57
CA ASP A 23 4.19 -37.76 -20.95
C ASP A 23 5.72 -37.86 -21.03
N ILE A 24 6.19 -38.86 -21.75
CA ILE A 24 7.62 -39.03 -22.04
C ILE A 24 7.79 -38.86 -23.55
N PHE A 25 8.35 -37.72 -23.98
CA PHE A 25 8.55 -37.28 -25.38
C PHE A 25 7.37 -37.57 -26.32
N GLY A 26 6.15 -37.19 -25.92
CA GLY A 26 4.92 -37.44 -26.66
C GLY A 26 4.58 -36.42 -27.74
N VAL A 27 3.75 -36.86 -28.69
CA VAL A 27 3.14 -35.98 -29.70
C VAL A 27 1.94 -35.29 -29.05
N THR A 28 2.03 -33.97 -28.87
CA THR A 28 0.99 -33.14 -28.21
C THR A 28 0.00 -32.52 -29.20
N ASP A 29 0.42 -32.36 -30.46
CA ASP A 29 -0.37 -31.86 -31.59
C ASP A 29 -0.08 -32.72 -32.83
N PHE A 30 -1.06 -33.54 -33.22
CA PHE A 30 -0.93 -34.44 -34.36
C PHE A 30 -0.99 -33.72 -35.71
N THR A 31 -1.60 -32.53 -35.79
CA THR A 31 -1.61 -31.73 -37.01
C THR A 31 -0.22 -31.16 -37.27
N GLN A 32 0.39 -30.56 -36.23
CA GLN A 32 1.77 -30.08 -36.27
C GLN A 32 2.75 -31.21 -36.62
N PHE A 33 2.58 -32.38 -35.98
CA PHE A 33 3.44 -33.52 -36.21
C PHE A 33 3.31 -34.07 -37.65
N TYR A 34 2.09 -34.19 -38.17
CA TYR A 34 1.84 -34.57 -39.56
C TYR A 34 2.46 -33.58 -40.56
N ASN A 35 2.33 -32.28 -40.31
CA ASN A 35 2.84 -31.21 -41.17
C ASN A 35 4.37 -31.11 -41.19
N SER A 36 5.04 -31.69 -40.19
CA SER A 36 6.49 -31.87 -40.20
C SER A 36 6.98 -32.94 -41.20
N LYS A 37 6.05 -33.52 -41.99
CA LYS A 37 6.27 -34.59 -42.98
C LYS A 37 6.75 -35.91 -42.37
N ARG A 38 6.41 -36.13 -41.10
CA ARG A 38 6.74 -37.35 -40.35
C ARG A 38 5.52 -38.26 -40.26
N TYR A 39 5.71 -39.56 -40.51
CA TYR A 39 4.70 -40.61 -40.33
C TYR A 39 3.35 -40.35 -41.03
N GLN A 40 3.32 -39.56 -42.11
CA GLN A 40 2.07 -39.13 -42.77
C GLN A 40 1.20 -40.30 -43.21
N GLU A 41 1.78 -41.30 -43.88
CA GLU A 41 1.03 -42.48 -44.34
C GLU A 41 0.40 -43.25 -43.17
N SER A 42 1.18 -43.49 -42.11
CA SER A 42 0.72 -44.20 -40.90
C SER A 42 -0.39 -43.43 -40.18
N LEU A 43 -0.23 -42.12 -40.03
CA LEU A 43 -1.23 -41.25 -39.40
C LEU A 43 -2.50 -41.17 -40.24
N SER A 44 -2.39 -41.04 -41.56
CA SER A 44 -3.55 -41.00 -42.44
C SER A 44 -4.34 -42.29 -42.43
N LYS A 45 -3.64 -43.43 -42.42
CA LYS A 45 -4.28 -44.73 -42.28
C LYS A 45 -4.95 -44.90 -40.91
N ALA A 46 -4.30 -44.48 -39.83
CA ALA A 46 -4.82 -44.61 -38.47
C ALA A 46 -6.02 -43.69 -38.20
N PHE A 47 -6.00 -42.46 -38.72
CA PHE A 47 -7.03 -41.45 -38.48
C PHE A 47 -8.09 -41.37 -39.59
N GLY A 48 -7.97 -42.21 -40.63
CA GLY A 48 -8.94 -42.30 -41.72
C GLY A 48 -8.93 -41.10 -42.68
N GLY A 49 -7.83 -40.34 -42.73
CA GLY A 49 -7.69 -39.14 -43.56
C GLY A 49 -6.46 -38.31 -43.24
N THR A 50 -6.21 -37.23 -43.98
CA THR A 50 -5.17 -36.24 -43.67
C THR A 50 -5.74 -35.14 -42.75
N PRO A 51 -4.93 -34.23 -42.19
CA PRO A 51 -5.46 -33.08 -41.46
C PRO A 51 -6.45 -32.23 -42.28
N GLU A 52 -6.33 -32.23 -43.61
CA GLU A 52 -7.25 -31.53 -44.51
C GLU A 52 -8.58 -32.27 -44.68
N THR A 53 -8.56 -33.61 -44.75
CA THR A 53 -9.77 -34.41 -45.01
C THR A 53 -10.47 -34.91 -43.74
N ALA A 54 -9.77 -34.95 -42.61
CA ALA A 54 -10.27 -35.39 -41.30
C ALA A 54 -9.81 -34.47 -40.14
N PRO A 55 -9.96 -33.13 -40.24
CA PRO A 55 -9.42 -32.19 -39.25
C PRO A 55 -9.91 -32.41 -37.82
N GLU A 56 -11.17 -32.82 -37.65
CA GLU A 56 -11.76 -33.04 -36.34
C GLU A 56 -11.17 -34.27 -35.62
N VAL A 57 -10.70 -35.28 -36.37
CA VAL A 57 -10.00 -36.43 -35.78
C VAL A 57 -8.64 -36.00 -35.28
N PHE A 58 -7.88 -35.24 -36.07
CA PHE A 58 -6.57 -34.73 -35.66
C PHE A 58 -6.66 -33.80 -34.44
N LYS A 59 -7.67 -32.92 -34.38
CA LYS A 59 -7.96 -32.11 -33.19
C LYS A 59 -8.32 -33.00 -32.01
N ALA A 60 -9.27 -33.92 -32.16
CA ALA A 60 -9.66 -34.80 -31.06
C ALA A 60 -8.48 -35.61 -30.49
N GLN A 61 -7.53 -36.03 -31.33
CA GLN A 61 -6.33 -36.75 -30.87
C GLN A 61 -5.23 -35.83 -30.31
N SER A 62 -5.36 -34.50 -30.39
CA SER A 62 -4.33 -33.56 -29.94
C SER A 62 -4.64 -33.00 -28.56
N ALA A 63 -3.80 -33.31 -27.58
CA ALA A 63 -3.94 -32.74 -26.23
C ALA A 63 -3.84 -31.20 -26.23
N MET A 64 -3.09 -30.64 -27.17
CA MET A 64 -2.95 -29.19 -27.38
C MET A 64 -4.29 -28.47 -27.61
N THR A 65 -5.28 -29.14 -28.21
CA THR A 65 -6.60 -28.53 -28.46
C THR A 65 -7.59 -28.70 -27.30
N SER A 66 -7.17 -29.38 -26.23
CA SER A 66 -8.03 -29.76 -25.09
C SER A 66 -7.42 -29.37 -23.74
N ILE A 67 -6.67 -28.26 -23.68
CA ILE A 67 -5.95 -27.79 -22.48
C ILE A 67 -6.83 -27.76 -21.22
N ALA A 68 -8.07 -27.28 -21.34
CA ALA A 68 -8.99 -27.19 -20.21
C ALA A 68 -9.32 -28.54 -19.53
N ALA A 69 -9.15 -29.66 -20.22
CA ALA A 69 -9.36 -30.99 -19.64
C ALA A 69 -8.33 -31.32 -18.55
N PHE A 70 -7.16 -30.68 -18.58
CA PHE A 70 -6.08 -30.88 -17.62
C PHE A 70 -6.20 -30.00 -16.37
N ALA A 71 -7.27 -29.22 -16.23
CA ALA A 71 -7.47 -28.31 -15.09
C ALA A 71 -7.41 -28.98 -13.70
N LYS A 72 -7.57 -30.31 -13.64
CA LYS A 72 -7.50 -31.11 -12.41
C LYS A 72 -6.59 -32.33 -12.53
N ILE A 73 -5.80 -32.42 -13.60
CA ILE A 73 -4.96 -33.58 -13.89
C ILE A 73 -3.51 -33.09 -13.91
N PRO A 74 -2.75 -33.34 -12.84
CA PRO A 74 -1.32 -33.09 -12.84
C PRO A 74 -0.64 -33.82 -14.00
N VAL A 75 0.26 -33.12 -14.68
CA VAL A 75 0.98 -33.61 -15.85
C VAL A 75 2.49 -33.63 -15.55
N PHE A 76 3.12 -34.79 -15.66
CA PHE A 76 4.58 -34.87 -15.74
C PHE A 76 5.01 -34.93 -17.20
N VAL A 77 5.97 -34.12 -17.62
CA VAL A 77 6.48 -34.08 -18.98
C VAL A 77 8.00 -34.25 -18.96
N LEU A 78 8.50 -35.31 -19.59
CA LEU A 78 9.93 -35.60 -19.73
C LEU A 78 10.32 -35.61 -21.21
N HIS A 79 11.29 -34.81 -21.63
CA HIS A 79 11.69 -34.73 -23.04
C HIS A 79 13.20 -34.47 -23.20
N GLY A 80 13.83 -35.03 -24.23
CA GLY A 80 15.20 -34.67 -24.61
C GLY A 80 15.27 -33.46 -25.53
N ASP A 81 16.28 -32.59 -25.37
CA ASP A 81 16.48 -31.40 -26.22
C ASP A 81 17.07 -31.71 -27.62
N GLN A 82 17.55 -32.94 -27.84
CA GLN A 82 18.04 -33.45 -29.13
C GLN A 82 17.13 -34.55 -29.70
N ASP A 83 15.85 -34.56 -29.29
CA ASP A 83 14.86 -35.44 -29.89
C ASP A 83 14.61 -35.05 -31.35
N THR A 84 15.10 -35.91 -32.25
CA THR A 84 14.94 -35.75 -33.69
C THR A 84 13.80 -36.57 -34.25
N VAL A 85 13.00 -37.26 -33.43
CA VAL A 85 11.84 -38.07 -33.85
C VAL A 85 10.54 -37.31 -33.55
N VAL A 86 10.35 -36.87 -32.31
CA VAL A 86 9.30 -35.94 -31.89
C VAL A 86 10.02 -34.70 -31.40
N PRO A 87 10.03 -33.59 -32.14
CA PRO A 87 10.74 -32.39 -31.71
C PRO A 87 10.28 -31.91 -30.33
N THR A 88 11.22 -31.54 -29.47
CA THR A 88 11.01 -31.05 -28.08
C THR A 88 10.00 -29.90 -28.01
N GLU A 89 9.84 -29.15 -29.11
CA GLU A 89 8.87 -28.07 -29.25
C GLU A 89 7.42 -28.50 -28.94
N HIS A 90 7.05 -29.75 -29.20
CA HIS A 90 5.76 -30.30 -28.80
C HIS A 90 5.51 -30.19 -27.29
N SER A 91 6.50 -30.56 -26.47
CA SER A 91 6.39 -30.46 -25.01
C SER A 91 6.51 -29.03 -24.52
N ARG A 92 7.41 -28.21 -25.09
CA ARG A 92 7.55 -26.79 -24.70
C ARG A 92 6.26 -26.00 -24.90
N GLN A 93 5.59 -26.18 -26.05
CA GLN A 93 4.33 -25.51 -26.36
C GLN A 93 3.21 -25.98 -25.42
N PHE A 94 3.15 -27.29 -25.14
CA PHE A 94 2.10 -27.87 -24.31
C PHE A 94 2.25 -27.46 -22.85
N VAL A 95 3.47 -27.53 -22.30
CA VAL A 95 3.78 -27.05 -20.95
C VAL A 95 3.43 -25.58 -20.81
N LYS A 96 3.82 -24.74 -21.80
CA LYS A 96 3.45 -23.32 -21.81
C LYS A 96 1.93 -23.12 -21.81
N ALA A 97 1.20 -23.93 -22.58
CA ALA A 97 -0.26 -23.87 -22.65
C ALA A 97 -0.95 -24.33 -21.35
N LEU A 98 -0.38 -25.29 -20.62
CA LEU A 98 -0.85 -25.71 -19.28
C LEU A 98 -0.52 -24.68 -18.19
N MET A 99 0.66 -24.07 -18.25
CA MET A 99 1.09 -23.05 -17.29
C MET A 99 0.28 -21.76 -17.42
N ALA A 100 -0.18 -21.39 -18.62
CA ALA A 100 -0.94 -20.17 -18.85
C ALA A 100 -2.21 -20.03 -17.98
N PRO A 101 -3.07 -21.07 -17.86
CA PRO A 101 -4.19 -21.08 -16.91
C PRO A 101 -3.83 -21.56 -15.49
N GLY A 102 -2.54 -21.82 -15.20
CA GLY A 102 -2.06 -22.25 -13.88
C GLY A 102 -2.25 -23.74 -13.56
N TYR A 103 -2.28 -24.63 -14.56
CA TYR A 103 -2.46 -26.06 -14.32
C TYR A 103 -1.16 -26.75 -13.88
N ASP A 104 -1.32 -27.82 -13.10
CA ASP A 104 -0.21 -28.54 -12.48
C ASP A 104 0.61 -29.30 -13.52
N VAL A 105 1.81 -28.80 -13.80
CA VAL A 105 2.75 -29.45 -14.72
C VAL A 105 4.18 -29.47 -14.17
N VAL A 106 4.78 -30.66 -14.17
CA VAL A 106 6.21 -30.87 -13.90
C VAL A 106 6.89 -31.11 -15.24
N TYR A 107 7.78 -30.20 -15.65
CA TYR A 107 8.55 -30.36 -16.89
C TYR A 107 10.03 -30.65 -16.60
N ARG A 108 10.56 -31.67 -17.27
CA ARG A 108 11.97 -32.06 -17.26
C ARG A 108 12.46 -32.16 -18.70
N GLU A 109 13.37 -31.26 -19.04
CA GLU A 109 14.08 -31.29 -20.33
C GLU A 109 15.51 -31.81 -20.10
N VAL A 110 15.87 -32.93 -20.72
CA VAL A 110 17.17 -33.59 -20.56
C VAL A 110 18.11 -33.11 -21.65
N LYS A 111 19.19 -32.42 -21.23
CA LYS A 111 20.23 -31.91 -22.13
C LYS A 111 21.01 -33.06 -22.81
N GLY A 112 21.17 -32.99 -24.12
CA GLY A 112 21.74 -34.05 -24.96
C GLY A 112 20.80 -35.25 -25.15
N GLY A 113 19.59 -35.20 -24.59
CA GLY A 113 18.63 -36.30 -24.63
C GLY A 113 18.06 -36.51 -26.02
N LYS A 114 18.02 -37.77 -26.47
CA LYS A 114 17.47 -38.19 -27.78
C LYS A 114 16.17 -38.98 -27.59
N HIS A 115 15.56 -39.41 -28.70
CA HIS A 115 14.34 -40.24 -28.69
C HIS A 115 14.61 -41.70 -28.31
N GLN A 116 15.01 -41.95 -27.06
CA GLN A 116 15.45 -43.27 -26.61
C GLN A 116 15.06 -43.50 -25.15
N SER A 117 14.82 -44.76 -24.78
CA SER A 117 14.32 -45.13 -23.45
C SER A 117 15.30 -44.80 -22.31
N GLU A 118 16.59 -44.70 -22.61
CA GLU A 118 17.63 -44.29 -21.67
C GLU A 118 17.41 -42.88 -21.11
N LEU A 119 16.57 -42.06 -21.76
CA LEU A 119 16.19 -40.75 -21.27
C LEU A 119 15.40 -40.80 -19.95
N ILE A 120 14.81 -41.95 -19.64
CA ILE A 120 14.12 -42.21 -18.36
C ILE A 120 15.14 -42.42 -17.23
N SER A 121 16.38 -42.81 -17.56
CA SER A 121 17.39 -43.14 -16.57
C SER A 121 17.84 -41.92 -15.78
N GLY A 122 17.75 -42.03 -14.45
CA GLY A 122 17.99 -40.93 -13.52
C GLY A 122 16.72 -40.13 -13.15
N HIS A 123 15.56 -40.47 -13.73
CA HIS A 123 14.27 -39.84 -13.45
C HIS A 123 13.22 -40.82 -12.94
N GLU A 124 13.55 -42.11 -12.77
CA GLU A 124 12.61 -43.15 -12.34
C GLU A 124 11.98 -42.83 -10.98
N GLU A 125 12.80 -42.50 -9.98
CA GLU A 125 12.32 -42.14 -8.63
C GLU A 125 11.47 -40.88 -8.66
N GLU A 126 11.80 -39.91 -9.51
CA GLU A 126 11.04 -38.66 -9.65
C GLU A 126 9.68 -38.89 -10.30
N ILE A 127 9.61 -39.74 -11.33
CA ILE A 127 8.37 -40.15 -11.99
C ILE A 127 7.49 -40.97 -11.04
N LEU A 128 8.08 -41.91 -10.29
CA LEU A 128 7.36 -42.70 -9.31
C LEU A 128 6.86 -41.82 -8.15
N ALA A 129 7.70 -40.93 -7.63
CA ALA A 129 7.31 -39.97 -6.60
C ALA A 129 6.19 -39.05 -7.06
N PHE A 130 6.19 -38.62 -8.33
CA PHE A 130 5.08 -37.88 -8.91
C PHE A 130 3.77 -38.69 -8.84
N PHE A 131 3.78 -39.97 -9.22
CA PHE A 131 2.58 -40.81 -9.15
C PHE A 131 2.17 -41.20 -7.72
N ASP A 132 3.13 -41.48 -6.83
CA ASP A 132 2.89 -41.73 -5.42
C ASP A 132 2.25 -40.52 -4.74
N ALA A 133 2.73 -39.32 -5.08
CA ALA A 133 2.14 -38.08 -4.66
C ALA A 133 0.71 -38.00 -5.20
N VAL A 134 0.51 -38.01 -6.52
CA VAL A 134 -0.82 -37.92 -7.16
C VAL A 134 -1.83 -38.97 -6.68
N GLY A 135 -1.38 -40.16 -6.30
CA GLY A 135 -2.19 -41.29 -5.85
C GLY A 135 -2.59 -41.28 -4.36
N GLY A 136 -1.98 -40.44 -3.53
CA GLY A 136 -2.27 -40.38 -2.09
C GLY A 136 -3.55 -39.61 -1.74
N GLU A 137 -4.27 -40.02 -0.68
CA GLU A 137 -5.45 -39.30 -0.18
C GLU A 137 -5.13 -37.88 0.35
N ALA A 138 -3.86 -37.61 0.67
CA ALA A 138 -3.37 -36.35 1.22
C ALA A 138 -2.68 -35.43 0.19
N TYR A 139 -2.65 -35.81 -1.09
CA TYR A 139 -1.97 -35.01 -2.10
C TYR A 139 -2.79 -33.81 -2.53
N ASP A 140 -2.26 -32.65 -2.18
CA ASP A 140 -2.64 -31.38 -2.77
C ASP A 140 -1.62 -31.04 -3.86
N PRO A 141 -2.02 -31.01 -5.14
CA PRO A 141 -1.08 -30.69 -6.21
C PRO A 141 -0.45 -29.30 -6.07
N ARG A 142 -1.12 -28.39 -5.34
CA ARG A 142 -0.59 -27.07 -4.97
C ARG A 142 0.65 -27.15 -4.06
N LEU A 143 0.93 -28.31 -3.47
CA LEU A 143 2.09 -28.61 -2.60
C LEU A 143 3.13 -29.52 -3.26
N ALA A 144 2.98 -29.89 -4.53
CA ALA A 144 3.88 -30.84 -5.20
C ALA A 144 5.37 -30.44 -5.11
N PHE A 145 5.67 -29.13 -5.02
CA PHE A 145 7.03 -28.62 -4.89
C PHE A 145 7.70 -28.88 -3.53
N ALA A 146 6.91 -29.11 -2.48
CA ALA A 146 7.37 -29.40 -1.13
C ALA A 146 7.39 -30.92 -0.82
N ALA A 147 6.81 -31.74 -1.70
CA ALA A 147 6.73 -33.19 -1.53
C ALA A 147 8.12 -33.82 -1.33
N GLY A 148 8.26 -34.67 -0.32
CA GLY A 148 9.52 -35.35 0.03
C GLY A 148 10.61 -34.44 0.60
N ARG A 149 10.35 -33.14 0.79
CA ARG A 149 11.31 -32.17 1.33
C ARG A 149 10.93 -31.77 2.75
N ARG A 150 11.94 -31.47 3.57
CA ARG A 150 11.74 -31.00 4.94
C ARG A 150 11.37 -29.51 4.95
N ASN A 151 10.12 -29.20 5.27
CA ASN A 151 9.71 -27.83 5.60
C ASN A 151 10.18 -27.48 7.03
N LEU A 152 11.22 -26.65 7.13
CA LEU A 152 11.82 -26.18 8.38
C LEU A 152 10.92 -25.19 9.13
N ALA A 153 10.02 -24.50 8.42
CA ALA A 153 9.07 -23.56 9.01
C ALA A 153 7.87 -24.25 9.65
N LEU A 154 7.61 -25.52 9.34
CA LEU A 154 6.41 -26.24 9.82
C LEU A 154 6.31 -26.21 11.36
N GLY A 155 5.20 -25.65 11.87
CA GLY A 155 4.91 -25.47 13.29
C GLY A 155 5.79 -24.44 14.00
N ARG A 156 6.59 -23.64 13.27
CA ARG A 156 7.47 -22.63 13.86
C ARG A 156 6.71 -21.32 14.10
N PRO A 157 6.95 -20.65 15.24
CA PRO A 157 6.35 -19.34 15.48
C PRO A 157 6.95 -18.30 14.54
N TYR A 158 6.15 -17.28 14.24
CA TYR A 158 6.61 -16.08 13.54
C TYR A 158 6.13 -14.81 14.23
N GLN A 159 6.78 -13.72 13.88
CA GLN A 159 6.40 -12.37 14.30
C GLN A 159 6.15 -11.53 13.05
N TYR A 160 5.29 -10.52 13.17
CA TYR A 160 5.00 -9.61 12.06
C TYR A 160 5.14 -8.13 12.46
N SER A 161 5.35 -7.26 11.47
CA SER A 161 5.43 -5.81 11.66
C SER A 161 4.07 -5.14 11.83
N ALA A 162 3.01 -5.80 11.34
CA ALA A 162 1.65 -5.29 11.36
C ALA A 162 0.67 -6.44 11.62
N GLU A 163 -0.29 -6.20 12.50
CA GLU A 163 -1.32 -7.18 12.86
C GLU A 163 -2.26 -7.46 11.68
N PRO A 164 -2.56 -8.74 11.36
CA PRO A 164 -3.44 -9.12 10.26
C PRO A 164 -4.93 -8.89 10.60
N LEU A 165 -5.32 -7.62 10.73
CA LEU A 165 -6.65 -7.19 11.19
C LEU A 165 -7.72 -7.21 10.09
N TYR A 166 -7.62 -8.11 9.11
CA TYR A 166 -8.67 -8.22 8.11
C TYR A 166 -9.86 -8.99 8.67
N ARG A 167 -10.97 -8.27 8.90
CA ARG A 167 -12.18 -8.72 9.65
C ARG A 167 -12.78 -10.10 9.30
N LEU A 168 -12.45 -10.70 8.15
CA LEU A 168 -13.00 -11.98 7.72
C LEU A 168 -12.03 -13.15 7.93
N THR A 169 -10.76 -12.83 8.16
CA THR A 169 -9.70 -13.80 8.42
C THR A 169 -9.19 -13.71 9.86
N GLU A 170 -9.17 -12.50 10.44
CA GLU A 170 -8.61 -12.22 11.77
C GLU A 170 -9.09 -13.21 12.85
N ASP A 171 -8.17 -13.97 13.43
CA ASP A 171 -8.42 -14.84 14.57
C ASP A 171 -7.15 -15.11 15.43
N ALA A 172 -7.23 -16.04 16.38
CA ALA A 172 -6.10 -16.35 17.26
C ALA A 172 -5.01 -17.22 16.59
N GLY A 173 -5.33 -17.88 15.48
CA GLY A 173 -4.47 -18.71 14.65
C GLY A 173 -3.50 -17.91 13.78
N ASP A 174 -3.75 -16.63 13.54
CA ASP A 174 -2.89 -15.68 12.81
C ASP A 174 -1.41 -15.61 13.28
N LEU A 175 -1.07 -16.22 14.41
CA LEU A 175 0.30 -16.34 14.93
C LEU A 175 1.05 -17.59 14.45
N THR A 176 0.33 -18.54 13.84
CA THR A 176 0.82 -19.86 13.46
C THR A 176 0.32 -20.34 12.11
N ASP A 177 -0.79 -19.81 11.59
CA ASP A 177 -1.45 -20.36 10.40
C ASP A 177 -0.56 -20.34 9.15
N LEU A 178 0.28 -19.32 8.96
CA LEU A 178 1.23 -19.29 7.83
C LEU A 178 2.35 -20.32 7.89
N THR A 179 2.44 -21.11 8.96
CA THR A 179 3.47 -22.13 9.13
C THR A 179 2.89 -23.46 9.59
N ASP A 180 1.56 -23.66 9.51
CA ASP A 180 0.91 -24.88 10.00
C ASP A 180 0.86 -26.02 8.97
N GLY A 181 1.21 -25.73 7.71
CA GLY A 181 1.20 -26.65 6.58
C GLY A 181 -0.15 -26.79 5.89
N ALA A 182 -1.17 -26.04 6.28
CA ALA A 182 -2.53 -26.11 5.76
C ALA A 182 -2.79 -25.02 4.70
N LEU A 183 -3.23 -25.46 3.52
CA LEU A 183 -3.68 -24.53 2.48
C LEU A 183 -5.15 -24.14 2.63
N SER A 184 -5.53 -23.09 1.91
CA SER A 184 -6.94 -22.75 1.73
C SER A 184 -7.74 -23.95 1.18
N LYS A 185 -8.90 -24.23 1.78
CA LYS A 185 -9.80 -25.32 1.36
C LYS A 185 -10.76 -24.88 0.26
N ARG A 186 -10.83 -23.57 -0.02
CA ARG A 186 -11.69 -22.99 -1.05
C ARG A 186 -11.18 -23.31 -2.44
N ARG A 187 -12.09 -23.81 -3.28
CA ARG A 187 -11.85 -24.07 -4.71
C ARG A 187 -11.92 -22.82 -5.58
N ASP A 188 -12.53 -21.74 -5.09
CA ASP A 188 -12.59 -20.46 -5.79
C ASP A 188 -11.40 -19.54 -5.46
N GLU A 189 -10.43 -20.04 -4.67
CA GLU A 189 -9.20 -19.34 -4.27
C GLU A 189 -9.44 -17.99 -3.56
N ARG A 190 -10.67 -17.77 -3.07
CA ARG A 190 -11.04 -16.59 -2.32
C ARG A 190 -10.63 -16.70 -0.86
N ILE A 191 -9.32 -16.80 -0.62
CA ILE A 191 -8.74 -17.14 0.70
C ILE A 191 -9.06 -16.11 1.79
N TRP A 192 -9.40 -14.88 1.40
CA TRP A 192 -9.82 -13.83 2.34
C TRP A 192 -11.18 -14.10 3.01
N PHE A 193 -11.85 -15.22 2.71
CA PHE A 193 -13.04 -15.68 3.41
C PHE A 193 -12.77 -16.84 4.39
N GLU A 194 -11.53 -17.29 4.56
CA GLU A 194 -11.18 -18.39 5.46
C GLU A 194 -10.35 -17.88 6.65
N SER A 195 -10.77 -18.21 7.87
CA SER A 195 -10.09 -17.72 9.08
C SER A 195 -8.70 -18.32 9.30
N HIS A 196 -8.41 -19.49 8.72
CA HIS A 196 -7.07 -20.09 8.78
C HIS A 196 -6.12 -19.59 7.68
N CYS A 197 -6.47 -18.50 6.99
CA CYS A 197 -5.60 -17.79 6.05
C CYS A 197 -5.34 -16.40 6.60
N VAL A 198 -4.12 -15.88 6.47
CA VAL A 198 -3.76 -14.60 7.10
C VAL A 198 -3.86 -13.47 6.09
N ALA A 199 -4.61 -12.43 6.44
CA ALA A 199 -4.77 -11.25 5.58
C ALA A 199 -4.59 -9.93 6.33
N TRP A 200 -3.93 -9.00 5.65
CA TRP A 200 -3.71 -7.64 6.12
C TRP A 200 -4.59 -6.68 5.35
N TYR A 201 -5.05 -5.63 6.04
CA TYR A 201 -5.80 -4.55 5.43
C TYR A 201 -5.44 -3.20 6.07
N GLY A 202 -5.29 -2.18 5.22
CA GLY A 202 -4.99 -0.81 5.64
C GLY A 202 -3.50 -0.49 5.79
N GLU A 203 -2.64 -1.50 5.66
CA GLU A 203 -1.17 -1.34 5.65
C GLU A 203 -0.65 -1.47 4.21
N PRO A 204 0.52 -0.88 3.87
CA PRO A 204 1.11 -0.89 2.55
C PRO A 204 2.12 -2.03 2.37
N GLY A 205 2.34 -2.82 3.43
CA GLY A 205 3.34 -3.87 3.52
C GLY A 205 3.33 -4.52 4.90
N ALA A 206 4.01 -5.65 5.01
CA ALA A 206 4.22 -6.35 6.27
C ALA A 206 5.56 -7.09 6.23
N ASN A 207 6.32 -7.05 7.33
CA ASN A 207 7.45 -7.95 7.51
C ASN A 207 6.98 -9.14 8.33
N ILE A 208 7.46 -10.33 7.99
CA ILE A 208 7.22 -11.57 8.73
C ILE A 208 8.56 -12.21 9.01
N VAL A 209 8.85 -12.56 10.26
CA VAL A 209 10.10 -13.24 10.66
C VAL A 209 9.76 -14.55 11.34
N ILE A 210 10.22 -15.65 10.75
CA ILE A 210 10.07 -17.02 11.26
C ILE A 210 11.35 -17.40 12.01
N ASP A 211 11.23 -17.91 13.24
CA ASP A 211 12.34 -18.49 13.99
C ASP A 211 12.36 -20.02 13.81
N LEU A 212 13.33 -20.53 13.05
CA LEU A 212 13.52 -21.97 12.81
C LEU A 212 14.03 -22.72 14.06
N GLY A 213 14.47 -22.00 15.09
CA GLY A 213 15.03 -22.51 16.35
C GLY A 213 16.52 -22.82 16.30
N THR A 214 17.02 -23.28 15.16
CA THR A 214 18.44 -23.62 14.91
C THR A 214 18.91 -23.04 13.59
N VAL A 215 20.22 -22.86 13.42
CA VAL A 215 20.81 -22.45 12.14
C VAL A 215 20.77 -23.64 11.18
N GLU A 216 20.03 -23.52 10.09
CA GLU A 216 19.77 -24.60 9.13
C GLU A 216 20.24 -24.21 7.72
N GLY A 217 20.53 -25.22 6.88
CA GLY A 217 20.77 -25.02 5.45
C GLY A 217 19.45 -24.89 4.69
N ILE A 218 19.27 -23.82 3.93
CA ILE A 218 18.02 -23.44 3.26
C ILE A 218 18.22 -23.49 1.74
N GLY A 219 17.43 -24.33 1.08
CA GLY A 219 17.48 -24.53 -0.37
C GLY A 219 16.43 -23.73 -1.12
N GLU A 220 15.25 -23.56 -0.53
CA GLU A 220 14.15 -22.81 -1.13
C GLU A 220 13.30 -22.13 -0.06
N ILE A 221 12.90 -20.89 -0.33
CA ILE A 221 11.90 -20.16 0.47
C ILE A 221 10.71 -19.93 -0.45
N THR A 222 9.49 -20.18 0.04
CA THR A 222 8.27 -20.00 -0.76
C THR A 222 7.20 -19.29 0.06
N GLY A 223 6.56 -18.28 -0.51
CA GLY A 223 5.34 -17.69 0.05
C GLY A 223 4.19 -17.82 -0.94
N ARG A 224 3.02 -18.23 -0.46
CA ARG A 224 1.81 -18.35 -1.27
C ARG A 224 0.89 -17.16 -1.02
N PHE A 225 0.61 -16.38 -2.06
CA PHE A 225 -0.11 -15.11 -1.94
C PHE A 225 -1.32 -15.05 -2.87
N LEU A 226 -2.38 -14.37 -2.41
CA LEU A 226 -3.55 -14.06 -3.23
C LEU A 226 -3.19 -13.02 -4.30
N GLY A 227 -3.66 -13.26 -5.53
CA GLY A 227 -3.65 -12.30 -6.62
C GLY A 227 -4.94 -12.32 -7.44
N GLY A 228 -4.88 -11.71 -8.62
CA GLY A 228 -5.91 -11.86 -9.64
C GLY A 228 -6.88 -10.69 -9.79
N ARG A 229 -6.90 -9.75 -8.84
CA ARG A 229 -7.68 -8.50 -8.94
C ARG A 229 -9.18 -8.72 -9.17
N GLU A 230 -9.78 -9.75 -8.56
CA GLU A 230 -11.24 -9.96 -8.61
C GLU A 230 -12.01 -8.72 -8.11
N GLN A 231 -11.44 -8.04 -7.12
CA GLN A 231 -11.86 -6.70 -6.73
C GLN A 231 -10.66 -5.75 -6.86
N SER A 232 -10.92 -4.45 -7.02
CA SER A 232 -9.88 -3.46 -7.35
C SER A 232 -8.70 -3.44 -6.37
N GLY A 233 -8.92 -3.82 -5.10
CA GLY A 233 -7.89 -3.88 -4.06
C GLY A 233 -7.29 -5.26 -3.76
N LEU A 234 -7.82 -6.35 -4.34
CA LEU A 234 -7.34 -7.71 -4.08
C LEU A 234 -6.24 -8.09 -5.08
N ARG A 235 -5.03 -7.59 -4.82
CA ARG A 235 -3.91 -7.70 -5.74
C ARG A 235 -2.77 -8.52 -5.16
N PHE A 236 -2.05 -9.17 -6.06
CA PHE A 236 -0.81 -9.85 -5.76
C PHE A 236 0.23 -8.86 -5.22
N PRO A 237 1.07 -9.25 -4.25
CA PRO A 237 2.08 -8.37 -3.68
C PRO A 237 2.93 -7.72 -4.77
N ARG A 238 3.24 -6.44 -4.59
CA ARG A 238 4.08 -5.69 -5.52
C ARG A 238 5.53 -6.12 -5.43
N ARG A 239 5.99 -6.43 -4.21
CA ARG A 239 7.35 -6.89 -3.95
C ARG A 239 7.36 -7.90 -2.81
N VAL A 240 8.16 -8.95 -2.94
CA VAL A 240 8.48 -9.88 -1.85
C VAL A 240 9.99 -10.06 -1.84
N GLN A 241 10.65 -9.56 -0.79
CA GLN A 241 12.06 -9.83 -0.54
C GLN A 241 12.20 -10.86 0.57
N VAL A 242 13.11 -11.81 0.41
CA VAL A 242 13.44 -12.82 1.42
C VAL A 242 14.86 -12.64 1.91
N ALA A 243 15.03 -12.67 3.23
CA ALA A 243 16.31 -12.51 3.88
C ALA A 243 16.51 -13.53 5.01
N VAL A 244 17.76 -13.85 5.34
CA VAL A 244 18.09 -14.79 6.43
C VAL A 244 19.04 -14.16 7.44
N SER A 245 18.98 -14.64 8.67
CA SER A 245 19.91 -14.27 9.74
C SER A 245 20.24 -15.48 10.63
N ALA A 246 21.47 -15.54 11.14
CA ALA A 246 21.86 -16.55 12.13
C ALA A 246 21.53 -16.12 13.57
N ASP A 247 21.51 -14.81 13.85
CA ASP A 247 21.45 -14.23 15.19
C ASP A 247 20.21 -13.36 15.45
N GLY A 248 19.43 -13.06 14.41
CA GLY A 248 18.25 -12.20 14.48
C GLY A 248 18.59 -10.70 14.54
N ALA A 249 19.86 -10.34 14.41
CA ALA A 249 20.36 -8.96 14.42
C ALA A 249 20.88 -8.53 13.04
N GLU A 250 21.64 -9.38 12.36
CA GLU A 250 22.17 -9.10 11.02
C GLU A 250 21.48 -9.96 9.96
N TYR A 251 20.76 -9.31 9.04
CA TYR A 251 20.05 -9.97 7.95
C TYR A 251 20.78 -9.81 6.62
N ARG A 252 20.70 -10.86 5.80
CA ARG A 252 21.26 -10.93 4.45
C ARG A 252 20.17 -11.25 3.46
N ASP A 253 20.09 -10.47 2.39
CA ASP A 253 19.22 -10.74 1.25
C ASP A 253 19.54 -12.10 0.62
N VAL A 254 18.52 -12.86 0.24
CA VAL A 254 18.70 -14.12 -0.50
C VAL A 254 17.76 -14.25 -1.70
N GLY A 255 16.80 -13.34 -1.88
CA GLY A 255 15.89 -13.39 -3.02
C GLY A 255 14.94 -12.22 -3.07
N LEU A 256 14.55 -11.84 -4.29
CA LEU A 256 13.67 -10.72 -4.56
C LEU A 256 12.71 -11.07 -5.70
N TYR A 257 11.43 -10.77 -5.49
CA TYR A 257 10.40 -10.76 -6.51
C TYR A 257 9.80 -9.36 -6.62
N ARG A 258 9.63 -8.87 -7.85
CA ARG A 258 8.94 -7.62 -8.18
C ARG A 258 7.87 -7.90 -9.24
N LYS A 259 6.65 -7.53 -8.91
CA LYS A 259 5.49 -7.63 -9.78
C LYS A 259 5.70 -6.82 -11.06
N GLY A 260 5.42 -7.44 -12.20
CA GLY A 260 5.72 -6.94 -13.54
C GLY A 260 7.05 -7.50 -14.06
N PRO A 261 8.22 -6.94 -13.66
CA PRO A 261 9.51 -7.36 -14.19
C PRO A 261 9.84 -8.85 -13.98
N ASP A 262 9.42 -9.43 -12.85
CA ASP A 262 9.81 -10.78 -12.46
C ASP A 262 8.67 -11.81 -12.67
N ASP A 263 7.47 -11.38 -13.09
CA ASP A 263 6.27 -12.25 -13.23
C ASP A 263 6.55 -13.48 -14.08
N ALA A 264 7.16 -13.30 -15.26
CA ALA A 264 7.45 -14.40 -16.17
C ALA A 264 8.46 -15.41 -15.59
N ALA A 265 9.46 -14.93 -14.85
CA ALA A 265 10.48 -15.78 -14.23
C ALA A 265 9.91 -16.60 -13.06
N PHE A 266 8.95 -16.02 -12.32
CA PHE A 266 8.27 -16.68 -11.21
C PHE A 266 6.97 -17.39 -11.62
N GLY A 267 6.59 -17.34 -12.91
CA GLY A 267 5.37 -17.94 -13.43
C GLY A 267 4.09 -17.34 -12.87
N VAL A 268 4.11 -16.06 -12.49
CA VAL A 268 2.96 -15.37 -11.89
C VAL A 268 1.90 -15.10 -12.96
N PRO A 269 0.64 -15.55 -12.77
CA PRO A 269 -0.44 -15.29 -13.72
C PRO A 269 -0.79 -13.80 -13.83
N ALA A 270 -1.37 -13.39 -14.96
CA ALA A 270 -1.92 -12.05 -15.11
C ALA A 270 -3.14 -11.83 -14.18
N GLU A 271 -3.32 -10.59 -13.71
CA GLU A 271 -4.45 -10.21 -12.87
C GLU A 271 -5.67 -9.79 -13.69
N GLU A 272 -6.42 -10.76 -14.20
CA GLU A 272 -7.52 -10.54 -15.16
C GLU A 272 -8.92 -10.51 -14.52
N GLY A 273 -9.03 -10.16 -13.24
CA GLY A 273 -10.33 -10.01 -12.56
C GLY A 273 -10.88 -11.29 -11.95
N LYS A 274 -10.05 -12.31 -11.74
CA LYS A 274 -10.42 -13.58 -11.08
C LYS A 274 -9.39 -13.91 -10.01
N ALA A 275 -9.86 -14.24 -8.80
CA ALA A 275 -8.98 -14.60 -7.69
C ALA A 275 -8.16 -15.84 -8.01
N TRP A 276 -6.90 -15.81 -7.61
CA TRP A 276 -6.03 -16.98 -7.59
C TRP A 276 -4.97 -16.89 -6.49
N VAL A 277 -4.39 -18.02 -6.08
CA VAL A 277 -3.26 -18.07 -5.14
C VAL A 277 -2.02 -18.63 -5.83
N HIS A 278 -0.91 -17.90 -5.77
CA HIS A 278 0.33 -18.30 -6.43
C HIS A 278 1.49 -18.48 -5.45
N ALA A 279 2.29 -19.52 -5.65
CA ALA A 279 3.49 -19.81 -4.88
C ALA A 279 4.70 -19.07 -5.47
N LEU A 280 5.18 -18.02 -4.80
CA LEU A 280 6.45 -17.37 -5.13
C LEU A 280 7.61 -18.17 -4.59
N ARG A 281 8.32 -18.88 -5.47
CA ARG A 281 9.36 -19.84 -5.12
C ARG A 281 10.76 -19.29 -5.37
N PHE A 282 11.49 -18.97 -4.30
CA PHE A 282 12.89 -18.56 -4.33
C PHE A 282 13.77 -19.81 -4.21
N LYS A 283 14.25 -20.31 -5.35
CA LYS A 283 14.94 -21.61 -5.46
C LYS A 283 16.46 -21.45 -5.44
N ASP A 284 17.17 -22.58 -5.25
CA ASP A 284 18.63 -22.69 -5.36
C ASP A 284 19.42 -21.68 -4.50
N LEU A 285 18.87 -21.36 -3.33
CA LEU A 285 19.38 -20.28 -2.48
C LEU A 285 20.78 -20.57 -1.96
N ARG A 286 21.03 -21.82 -1.52
CA ARG A 286 22.23 -22.20 -0.75
C ARG A 286 22.46 -21.22 0.40
N ALA A 287 21.39 -20.87 1.09
CA ALA A 287 21.41 -19.93 2.19
C ALA A 287 21.55 -20.67 3.51
N ARG A 288 22.00 -19.99 4.57
CA ARG A 288 22.06 -20.54 5.91
C ARG A 288 21.58 -19.53 6.94
N GLY A 289 20.69 -19.94 7.82
CA GLY A 289 20.13 -19.06 8.83
C GLY A 289 19.22 -19.78 9.82
N ARG A 290 18.97 -19.12 10.95
CA ARG A 290 17.95 -19.48 11.94
C ARG A 290 16.67 -18.67 11.76
N PHE A 291 16.81 -17.39 11.41
CA PHE A 291 15.68 -16.49 11.20
C PHE A 291 15.49 -16.29 9.70
N VAL A 292 14.24 -16.44 9.24
CA VAL A 292 13.85 -16.21 7.85
C VAL A 292 12.84 -15.08 7.80
N ALA A 293 13.14 -14.05 7.03
CA ALA A 293 12.31 -12.87 6.90
C ALA A 293 11.65 -12.80 5.51
N PHE A 294 10.36 -12.50 5.47
CA PHE A 294 9.64 -12.02 4.30
C PHE A 294 9.36 -10.53 4.49
N LEU A 295 9.86 -9.70 3.57
CA LEU A 295 9.62 -8.26 3.53
C LEU A 295 8.64 -7.98 2.40
N LEU A 296 7.38 -7.74 2.74
CA LEU A 296 6.28 -7.62 1.78
C LEU A 296 5.96 -6.15 1.50
N GLU A 297 5.89 -5.78 0.22
CA GLU A 297 5.26 -4.54 -0.25
C GLU A 297 3.96 -4.90 -0.97
N PHE A 298 2.84 -4.36 -0.50
CA PHE A 298 1.53 -4.63 -1.07
C PHE A 298 1.30 -3.79 -2.33
N ASP A 299 0.53 -4.32 -3.29
CA ASP A 299 0.01 -3.51 -4.40
C ASP A 299 -1.32 -2.86 -4.01
N GLY A 300 -1.26 -1.87 -3.13
CA GLY A 300 -2.42 -1.24 -2.51
C GLY A 300 -2.36 -1.35 -0.98
N SER A 301 -3.49 -1.67 -0.36
CA SER A 301 -3.63 -1.75 1.11
C SER A 301 -4.14 -3.10 1.59
N PHE A 302 -3.95 -4.16 0.80
CA PHE A 302 -4.41 -5.50 1.12
C PHE A 302 -3.40 -6.53 0.62
N CYS A 303 -3.20 -7.58 1.41
CA CYS A 303 -2.47 -8.78 1.04
C CYS A 303 -3.05 -9.95 1.82
N ALA A 304 -3.09 -11.13 1.22
CA ALA A 304 -3.46 -12.36 1.90
C ALA A 304 -2.51 -13.49 1.50
N ALA A 305 -2.22 -14.36 2.45
CA ALA A 305 -1.40 -15.56 2.26
C ALA A 305 -2.05 -16.75 2.96
N ASP A 306 -1.89 -17.93 2.39
CA ASP A 306 -2.32 -19.18 3.05
C ASP A 306 -1.15 -19.91 3.72
N GLU A 307 0.07 -19.89 3.16
CA GLU A 307 1.21 -20.62 3.76
C GLU A 307 2.59 -20.08 3.34
N LEU A 308 3.58 -20.20 4.24
CA LEU A 308 5.00 -19.89 4.04
C LEU A 308 5.88 -21.13 4.28
N PHE A 309 6.68 -21.49 3.28
CA PHE A 309 7.58 -22.65 3.34
C PHE A 309 9.04 -22.21 3.42
N VAL A 310 9.80 -22.93 4.25
CA VAL A 310 11.27 -22.87 4.25
C VAL A 310 11.78 -24.29 4.05
N LEU A 311 12.17 -24.63 2.82
CA LEU A 311 12.57 -25.99 2.48
C LEU A 311 14.08 -26.15 2.67
N GLY A 312 14.44 -27.11 3.53
CA GLY A 312 15.83 -27.40 3.89
C GLY A 312 16.68 -27.92 2.73
N SER A 313 17.99 -27.87 2.91
CA SER A 313 18.98 -28.46 2.00
C SER A 313 20.26 -28.86 2.72
N ASP A 314 20.89 -29.94 2.26
CA ASP A 314 22.10 -30.51 2.87
C ASP A 314 23.40 -29.98 2.26
N HIS A 315 23.40 -28.77 1.69
CA HIS A 315 24.62 -28.19 1.14
C HIS A 315 25.62 -27.90 2.26
N PRO A 316 26.93 -28.16 2.03
CA PRO A 316 27.96 -27.86 3.02
C PRO A 316 28.10 -26.34 3.19
N SER A 317 28.49 -25.89 4.39
CA SER A 317 28.65 -24.46 4.71
C SER A 317 29.65 -23.72 3.81
N SER A 318 30.58 -24.45 3.19
CA SER A 318 31.51 -23.91 2.20
C SER A 318 30.85 -23.46 0.90
N GLN A 319 29.59 -23.83 0.66
CA GLN A 319 28.80 -23.45 -0.52
C GLN A 319 27.74 -22.39 -0.22
N ASP A 320 27.71 -21.87 1.02
CA ASP A 320 26.76 -20.84 1.42
C ASP A 320 26.91 -19.60 0.53
N ARG A 321 25.79 -19.07 0.03
CA ARG A 321 25.71 -17.80 -0.68
C ARG A 321 25.22 -16.71 0.26
N LEU A 322 26.04 -15.69 0.44
CA LEU A 322 25.69 -14.51 1.23
C LEU A 322 25.32 -13.36 0.30
N GLY A 323 24.08 -12.87 0.39
CA GLY A 323 23.70 -11.64 -0.29
C GLY A 323 24.11 -10.39 0.47
N ALA A 324 23.62 -9.25 -0.01
CA ALA A 324 23.86 -7.95 0.59
C ALA A 324 23.23 -7.88 1.99
N ARG A 325 23.81 -7.05 2.86
CA ARG A 325 23.20 -6.73 4.16
C ARG A 325 21.91 -5.95 3.90
N VAL A 326 20.84 -6.32 4.58
CA VAL A 326 19.59 -5.57 4.58
C VAL A 326 19.32 -5.01 5.97
N GLU A 327 18.47 -4.00 6.05
CA GLU A 327 18.00 -3.47 7.33
C GLU A 327 17.28 -4.56 8.12
N ARG A 328 17.43 -4.50 9.44
CA ARG A 328 16.78 -5.47 10.33
C ARG A 328 15.26 -5.34 10.16
N PRO A 329 14.53 -6.43 9.84
CA PRO A 329 13.08 -6.39 9.80
C PRO A 329 12.52 -5.96 11.15
N VAL A 330 11.65 -4.95 11.14
CA VAL A 330 10.89 -4.53 12.32
C VAL A 330 9.73 -5.51 12.48
N VAL A 331 9.66 -6.24 13.58
CA VAL A 331 8.57 -7.17 13.94
C VAL A 331 8.27 -7.07 15.42
N PHE A 332 7.03 -7.43 15.81
CA PHE A 332 6.58 -7.34 17.20
C PHE A 332 6.01 -8.67 17.70
N PRO A 333 6.15 -8.95 19.01
CA PRO A 333 5.69 -10.20 19.61
C PRO A 333 4.19 -10.14 19.93
N PHE A 334 3.36 -10.02 18.90
CA PHE A 334 1.91 -10.15 19.01
C PHE A 334 1.53 -11.51 19.63
N GLY A 335 0.40 -11.56 20.30
CA GLY A 335 0.02 -12.73 21.09
C GLY A 335 -1.31 -12.54 21.82
N PRO A 336 -1.98 -13.62 22.25
CA PRO A 336 -3.18 -13.52 23.07
C PRO A 336 -2.85 -13.02 24.49
N ASN A 337 -3.84 -12.41 25.14
CA ASN A 337 -3.79 -11.99 26.55
C ASN A 337 -2.59 -11.09 26.93
N ARG A 338 -2.26 -10.08 26.10
CA ARG A 338 -1.15 -9.15 26.37
C ARG A 338 -1.38 -7.74 25.85
N TYR A 339 -0.51 -6.84 26.29
CA TYR A 339 -0.23 -5.59 25.60
C TYR A 339 1.04 -5.74 24.76
N THR A 340 1.00 -5.23 23.51
CA THR A 340 2.17 -5.12 22.65
C THR A 340 2.29 -3.68 22.17
N ALA A 341 3.21 -2.91 22.75
CA ALA A 341 3.56 -1.57 22.31
C ALA A 341 4.55 -1.63 21.14
N TYR A 342 4.35 -0.79 20.13
CA TYR A 342 5.22 -0.72 18.96
C TYR A 342 5.38 0.72 18.46
N PRO A 343 6.55 1.10 17.90
CA PRO A 343 6.67 2.35 17.18
C PRO A 343 5.83 2.29 15.88
N LEU A 344 5.27 3.41 15.45
CA LEU A 344 4.53 3.48 14.17
C LEU A 344 5.46 3.56 12.94
N LYS A 345 6.75 3.83 13.16
CA LYS A 345 7.82 3.91 12.15
C LYS A 345 9.03 3.13 12.63
N GLY A 346 9.86 2.62 11.72
CA GLY A 346 11.04 1.83 12.04
C GLY A 346 12.12 2.63 12.79
N GLU A 347 12.10 3.95 12.66
CA GLU A 347 13.00 4.87 13.36
C GLU A 347 12.23 6.00 14.05
N TRP A 348 12.86 6.57 15.08
CA TRP A 348 12.36 7.77 15.76
C TRP A 348 13.26 8.96 15.46
N PHE A 349 12.64 10.11 15.27
CA PHE A 349 13.34 11.33 14.89
C PHE A 349 13.14 12.42 15.93
N ALA A 350 14.21 13.13 16.25
CA ALA A 350 14.19 14.27 17.15
C ALA A 350 15.08 15.38 16.61
N GLY A 351 14.73 16.63 16.88
CA GLY A 351 15.55 17.79 16.57
C GLY A 351 15.64 18.76 17.74
N GLU A 352 16.18 19.94 17.49
CA GLU A 352 16.23 21.03 18.48
C GLU A 352 14.85 21.58 18.83
N LEU A 353 13.93 21.55 17.85
CA LEU A 353 12.53 21.89 18.04
C LEU A 353 11.78 20.74 18.68
N GLU A 354 10.82 21.09 19.55
CA GLU A 354 9.91 20.08 20.07
C GLU A 354 9.02 19.60 18.94
N THR A 355 9.05 18.30 18.72
CA THR A 355 8.15 17.60 17.83
C THR A 355 7.54 16.44 18.59
N TRP A 356 6.61 15.74 17.96
CA TRP A 356 6.00 14.57 18.54
C TRP A 356 6.24 13.34 17.68
N THR A 357 6.04 12.19 18.29
CA THR A 357 5.86 10.91 17.60
C THR A 357 4.76 10.16 18.33
N CYS A 358 3.88 9.51 17.57
CA CYS A 358 2.89 8.61 18.16
C CYS A 358 3.46 7.19 18.21
N ILE A 359 3.32 6.54 19.37
CA ILE A 359 3.54 5.10 19.49
C ILE A 359 2.20 4.40 19.47
N GLY A 360 2.20 3.21 18.87
CA GLY A 360 1.03 2.37 18.78
C GLY A 360 1.09 1.16 19.69
N GLY A 361 0.04 0.35 19.59
CA GLY A 361 0.03 -0.95 20.21
C GLY A 361 -1.23 -1.77 19.96
N ALA A 362 -1.17 -3.03 20.36
CA ALA A 362 -2.29 -3.98 20.38
C ALA A 362 -2.59 -4.44 21.81
N ASN A 363 -3.88 -4.57 22.14
CA ASN A 363 -4.35 -5.08 23.43
C ASN A 363 -5.31 -6.24 23.21
N THR A 364 -4.82 -7.44 23.52
CA THR A 364 -5.52 -8.72 23.35
C THR A 364 -5.99 -9.30 24.69
N LEU A 365 -5.99 -8.51 25.77
CA LEU A 365 -6.57 -8.93 27.05
C LEU A 365 -8.09 -8.97 26.98
N ALA A 366 -8.68 -9.98 27.62
CA ALA A 366 -10.14 -10.08 27.79
C ALA A 366 -10.74 -8.84 28.51
N ASP A 367 -10.02 -8.31 29.49
CA ASP A 367 -10.35 -7.03 30.14
C ASP A 367 -9.42 -5.92 29.65
N LYS A 368 -9.91 -5.13 28.69
CA LYS A 368 -9.17 -4.02 28.10
C LYS A 368 -8.95 -2.84 29.06
N ALA A 369 -9.62 -2.80 30.21
CA ALA A 369 -9.46 -1.73 31.19
C ALA A 369 -8.25 -1.91 32.12
N LYS A 370 -7.55 -3.05 32.03
CA LYS A 370 -6.40 -3.35 32.88
C LYS A 370 -5.27 -2.32 32.73
N PRO A 371 -4.57 -1.96 33.83
CA PRO A 371 -3.41 -1.09 33.77
C PRO A 371 -2.26 -1.67 32.93
N VAL A 372 -1.48 -0.79 32.35
CA VAL A 372 -0.24 -1.09 31.63
C VAL A 372 0.77 0.04 31.87
N THR A 373 2.01 -0.34 32.17
CA THR A 373 3.16 0.56 32.16
C THR A 373 3.80 0.50 30.78
N LEU A 374 3.92 1.63 30.09
CA LEU A 374 4.75 1.76 28.89
C LEU A 374 6.17 2.11 29.33
N ILE A 375 7.15 1.38 28.82
CA ILE A 375 8.56 1.49 29.22
C ILE A 375 9.37 1.99 28.02
N LEU A 376 10.07 3.11 28.21
CA LEU A 376 10.91 3.73 27.18
C LEU A 376 12.33 3.85 27.72
N ASP A 377 13.29 3.25 27.03
CA ASP A 377 14.71 3.49 27.27
C ASP A 377 15.25 4.39 26.16
N LEU A 378 15.55 5.63 26.51
CA LEU A 378 16.04 6.64 25.57
C LEU A 378 17.55 6.85 25.74
N PRO A 379 18.28 7.19 24.65
CA PRO A 379 19.64 7.74 24.77
C PRO A 379 19.65 8.95 25.71
N ARG A 380 20.75 9.15 26.46
CA ARG A 380 20.87 10.27 27.42
C ARG A 380 20.80 11.64 26.74
N GLU A 381 21.13 11.67 25.45
CA GLU A 381 21.12 12.83 24.56
C GLU A 381 19.72 13.24 24.09
N VAL A 382 18.71 12.40 24.30
CA VAL A 382 17.31 12.65 23.94
C VAL A 382 16.52 12.97 25.20
N ILE A 383 15.86 14.11 25.21
CA ILE A 383 15.07 14.59 26.35
C ILE A 383 13.59 14.43 26.00
N LEU A 384 12.90 13.52 26.68
CA LEU A 384 11.44 13.46 26.69
C LEU A 384 10.92 14.62 27.53
N THR A 385 10.22 15.56 26.92
CA THR A 385 9.72 16.77 27.60
C THR A 385 8.32 16.56 28.15
N LYS A 386 7.48 15.87 27.39
CA LYS A 386 6.05 15.73 27.65
C LYS A 386 5.51 14.45 27.02
N THR A 387 4.45 13.93 27.62
CA THR A 387 3.68 12.80 27.08
C THR A 387 2.20 13.19 27.03
N MET A 388 1.45 12.58 26.12
CA MET A 388 0.00 12.76 26.06
C MET A 388 -0.63 11.48 25.54
N LEU A 389 -1.50 10.84 26.33
CA LEU A 389 -2.33 9.76 25.81
C LEU A 389 -3.18 10.28 24.66
N ASN A 390 -3.44 9.43 23.66
CA ASN A 390 -4.26 9.82 22.52
C ASN A 390 -5.57 10.45 23.00
N GLU A 391 -6.00 11.53 22.34
CA GLU A 391 -7.17 12.32 22.74
C GLU A 391 -8.45 11.50 22.78
N ARG A 392 -8.54 10.39 22.04
CA ARG A 392 -9.65 9.43 22.09
C ARG A 392 -9.79 8.75 23.45
N TYR A 393 -8.68 8.64 24.19
CA TYR A 393 -8.63 8.15 25.58
C TYR A 393 -8.79 9.28 26.60
N GLY A 394 -9.12 10.50 26.17
CA GLY A 394 -9.24 11.67 27.03
C GLY A 394 -7.91 12.25 27.51
N GLY A 395 -6.78 11.82 26.92
CA GLY A 395 -5.45 12.16 27.39
C GLY A 395 -5.16 13.66 27.43
N GLN A 396 -4.45 14.11 28.46
CA GLN A 396 -3.98 15.48 28.60
C GLN A 396 -2.46 15.51 28.48
N PRO A 397 -1.86 16.58 27.93
CA PRO A 397 -0.43 16.76 27.98
C PRO A 397 0.05 16.84 29.42
N ALA A 398 1.05 16.03 29.76
CA ALA A 398 1.68 15.99 31.07
C ALA A 398 3.20 16.05 30.91
N PRO A 399 3.93 16.73 31.81
CA PRO A 399 5.39 16.64 31.86
C PRO A 399 5.84 15.18 31.89
N ALA A 400 6.94 14.88 31.20
CA ALA A 400 7.50 13.54 31.23
C ALA A 400 7.84 13.13 32.68
N PRO A 401 7.64 11.85 33.06
CA PRO A 401 8.07 11.37 34.37
C PRO A 401 9.59 11.48 34.51
N SER A 402 10.08 11.63 35.74
CA SER A 402 11.52 11.64 36.00
C SER A 402 12.15 10.32 35.53
N PRO A 403 13.17 10.36 34.66
CA PRO A 403 13.81 9.14 34.23
C PRO A 403 14.70 8.57 35.34
N ARG A 404 14.97 7.27 35.26
CA ARG A 404 16.02 6.60 36.03
C ARG A 404 17.11 6.09 35.10
N GLU A 405 18.36 6.06 35.58
CA GLU A 405 19.44 5.46 34.81
C GLU A 405 19.31 3.93 34.83
N VAL A 406 19.40 3.33 33.65
CA VAL A 406 19.48 1.87 33.47
C VAL A 406 20.58 1.54 32.48
N ALA A 407 21.13 0.33 32.55
CA ALA A 407 22.07 -0.19 31.57
C ALA A 407 21.55 -1.51 31.02
N ALA A 408 21.71 -1.72 29.70
CA ALA A 408 21.46 -3.00 29.07
C ALA A 408 22.23 -3.11 27.76
N ASP A 409 22.66 -4.33 27.43
CA ASP A 409 23.51 -4.62 26.27
C ASP A 409 24.76 -3.72 26.22
N GLY A 410 25.31 -3.35 27.39
CA GLY A 410 26.46 -2.45 27.49
C GLY A 410 26.17 -0.97 27.21
N VAL A 411 24.91 -0.58 27.01
CA VAL A 411 24.49 0.81 26.74
C VAL A 411 23.71 1.38 27.92
N ALA A 412 23.99 2.63 28.29
CA ALA A 412 23.28 3.35 29.34
C ALA A 412 22.11 4.16 28.76
N TYR A 413 20.94 4.09 29.41
CA TYR A 413 19.71 4.75 28.98
C TYR A 413 19.09 5.57 30.12
N HIS A 414 18.28 6.55 29.73
CA HIS A 414 17.25 7.13 30.60
C HIS A 414 15.94 6.34 30.42
N ARG A 415 15.53 5.62 31.46
CA ARG A 415 14.27 4.87 31.47
C ARG A 415 13.12 5.74 31.97
N TYR A 416 12.09 5.85 31.15
CA TYR A 416 10.79 6.45 31.49
C TYR A 416 9.75 5.34 31.63
N GLU A 417 8.95 5.39 32.69
CA GLU A 417 7.82 4.49 32.93
C GLU A 417 6.54 5.32 32.97
N ILE A 418 5.61 5.01 32.07
CA ILE A 418 4.38 5.77 31.85
C ILE A 418 3.19 4.86 32.16
N GLU A 419 2.57 5.09 33.30
CA GLU A 419 1.39 4.34 33.73
C GLU A 419 0.13 4.78 32.99
N THR A 420 -0.62 3.82 32.45
CA THR A 420 -1.88 4.06 31.74
C THR A 420 -2.80 2.83 31.81
N ARG A 421 -3.97 2.90 31.18
CA ARG A 421 -5.00 1.85 31.15
C ARG A 421 -5.97 2.08 30.00
N GLY A 422 -6.73 1.05 29.62
CA GLY A 422 -7.80 1.21 28.63
C GLY A 422 -7.33 1.34 27.19
N LEU A 423 -6.05 1.03 26.89
CA LEU A 423 -5.52 1.10 25.54
C LEU A 423 -6.05 -0.07 24.72
N SER A 424 -6.60 0.18 23.53
CA SER A 424 -7.44 -0.80 22.82
C SER A 424 -7.34 -0.78 21.30
N GLU A 425 -6.81 0.27 20.69
CA GLU A 425 -6.65 0.35 19.22
C GLU A 425 -5.27 0.89 18.84
N LYS A 426 -4.94 1.00 17.55
CA LYS A 426 -3.61 1.33 17.03
C LYS A 426 -2.87 2.51 17.70
N PHE A 427 -3.46 3.70 17.87
CA PHE A 427 -2.74 4.91 18.33
C PHE A 427 -2.85 5.16 19.84
N TRP A 428 -1.78 4.95 20.62
CA TRP A 428 -1.84 4.95 22.09
C TRP A 428 -1.39 6.26 22.73
N LEU A 429 -0.18 6.72 22.41
CA LEU A 429 0.51 7.75 23.18
C LEU A 429 1.36 8.63 22.27
N TYR A 430 1.30 9.94 22.47
CA TYR A 430 2.22 10.90 21.88
C TYR A 430 3.39 11.16 22.84
N LEU A 431 4.59 11.08 22.29
CA LEU A 431 5.84 11.39 22.96
C LEU A 431 6.39 12.67 22.36
N PHE A 432 6.71 13.65 23.21
CA PHE A 432 7.29 14.91 22.79
C PHE A 432 8.71 14.97 23.30
N TRP A 433 9.67 15.17 22.39
CA TRP A 433 11.08 15.13 22.72
C TRP A 433 11.90 16.11 21.89
N LYS A 434 13.12 16.37 22.37
CA LYS A 434 14.14 17.17 21.69
C LYS A 434 15.51 16.54 21.86
N THR A 435 16.42 16.90 20.96
CA THR A 435 17.85 16.63 21.09
C THR A 435 18.67 17.80 20.56
N ARG A 436 19.89 17.94 21.07
CA ARG A 436 20.90 18.88 20.55
C ARG A 436 22.00 18.17 19.75
N GLN A 437 21.82 16.89 19.47
CA GLN A 437 22.75 16.14 18.64
C GLN A 437 22.73 16.66 17.20
N PRO A 438 23.88 16.63 16.50
CA PRO A 438 23.96 17.12 15.13
C PRO A 438 23.13 16.25 14.17
N ASP A 439 22.67 16.86 13.07
CA ASP A 439 21.94 16.19 11.99
C ASP A 439 22.66 14.90 11.55
N GLY A 440 21.93 13.78 11.50
CA GLY A 440 22.46 12.47 11.16
C GLY A 440 23.04 11.65 12.31
N TRP A 441 23.15 12.20 13.53
CA TRP A 441 23.52 11.41 14.71
C TRP A 441 22.52 10.29 14.96
N THR A 442 23.01 9.11 15.35
CA THR A 442 22.19 7.93 15.66
C THR A 442 22.34 7.50 17.11
N GLY A 443 21.22 7.15 17.77
CA GLY A 443 21.21 6.57 19.11
C GLY A 443 20.35 5.31 19.18
N ARG A 444 20.64 4.39 20.09
CA ARG A 444 19.80 3.20 20.34
C ARG A 444 18.74 3.54 21.39
N ALA A 445 17.49 3.16 21.14
CA ALA A 445 16.37 3.26 22.06
C ALA A 445 15.71 1.89 22.24
N ARG A 446 14.85 1.76 23.25
CA ARG A 446 14.00 0.57 23.41
C ARG A 446 12.60 0.90 23.89
N LEU A 447 11.63 0.13 23.44
CA LEU A 447 10.21 0.23 23.81
C LEU A 447 9.71 -1.11 24.36
N GLY A 448 8.96 -1.07 25.45
CA GLY A 448 8.26 -2.24 25.98
C GLY A 448 6.99 -1.84 26.72
N SER A 449 6.28 -2.85 27.22
CA SER A 449 5.09 -2.67 28.04
C SER A 449 5.01 -3.73 29.14
N ARG A 450 4.42 -3.39 30.29
CA ARG A 450 4.28 -4.28 31.45
C ARG A 450 2.86 -4.20 31.99
N TRP A 451 2.23 -5.34 32.26
CA TRP A 451 0.86 -5.42 32.79
C TRP A 451 0.76 -6.51 33.86
N THR A 452 -0.41 -6.61 34.50
CA THR A 452 -0.64 -7.69 35.47
C THR A 452 -0.64 -9.04 34.76
N GLY A 453 0.38 -9.85 35.04
CA GLY A 453 0.54 -11.20 34.50
C GLY A 453 1.53 -11.31 33.33
N GLY A 454 2.21 -10.22 32.93
CA GLY A 454 3.24 -10.30 31.89
C GLY A 454 3.97 -9.00 31.60
N GLU A 455 5.06 -9.12 30.86
CA GLU A 455 5.84 -8.01 30.31
C GLU A 455 6.22 -8.37 28.87
N GLN A 456 6.22 -7.36 28.01
CA GLN A 456 6.69 -7.43 26.64
C GLN A 456 8.22 -7.29 26.63
N GLU A 457 8.89 -8.11 25.82
CA GLU A 457 10.32 -7.95 25.54
C GLU A 457 10.63 -6.57 24.95
N MET A 458 11.69 -5.93 25.44
CA MET A 458 12.09 -4.60 24.96
C MET A 458 12.50 -4.63 23.48
N VAL A 459 11.72 -3.97 22.64
CA VAL A 459 11.97 -3.82 21.21
C VAL A 459 12.96 -2.68 20.98
N ALA A 460 14.04 -2.94 20.25
CA ALA A 460 15.02 -1.90 19.91
C ALA A 460 14.50 -0.98 18.80
N VAL A 461 14.73 0.32 18.93
CA VAL A 461 14.38 1.36 17.94
C VAL A 461 15.60 2.26 17.73
N THR A 462 15.85 2.69 16.50
CA THR A 462 16.92 3.65 16.21
C THR A 462 16.37 5.07 16.35
N PHE A 463 17.08 5.92 17.10
CA PHE A 463 16.90 7.36 17.07
C PHE A 463 17.80 8.00 16.02
N ARG A 464 17.29 8.97 15.28
CA ARG A 464 18.08 9.89 14.45
C ARG A 464 17.83 11.34 14.82
N ALA A 465 18.91 12.09 14.97
CA ALA A 465 18.84 13.54 15.07
C ALA A 465 18.60 14.14 13.67
N VAL A 466 17.63 15.05 13.57
CA VAL A 466 17.28 15.73 12.33
C VAL A 466 17.21 17.24 12.51
N HIS A 467 17.84 17.97 11.60
CA HIS A 467 17.69 19.41 11.50
C HIS A 467 16.46 19.77 10.65
N ILE A 468 15.52 20.51 11.26
CA ILE A 468 14.33 21.05 10.60
C ILE A 468 14.67 22.48 10.14
N PRO A 469 14.88 22.71 8.83
CA PRO A 469 15.21 24.04 8.35
C PRO A 469 14.00 24.96 8.47
N LYS A 470 14.24 26.26 8.74
CA LYS A 470 13.17 27.25 8.78
C LYS A 470 12.69 27.54 7.36
N ALA A 471 11.42 27.29 7.08
CA ALA A 471 10.83 27.53 5.77
C ALA A 471 9.98 28.82 5.77
N PRO A 472 10.02 29.61 4.67
CA PRO A 472 9.09 30.71 4.50
C PRO A 472 7.68 30.17 4.24
N ARG A 473 6.66 30.86 4.75
CA ARG A 473 5.27 30.58 4.39
C ARG A 473 5.02 30.99 2.93
N PRO A 474 4.55 30.08 2.05
CA PRO A 474 4.16 30.45 0.70
C PRO A 474 2.94 31.38 0.73
N LYS A 475 2.83 32.26 -0.26
CA LYS A 475 1.75 33.26 -0.34
C LYS A 475 0.52 32.75 -1.09
N SER A 476 0.70 31.80 -1.99
CA SER A 476 -0.30 31.34 -2.95
C SER A 476 -0.68 29.86 -2.80
N LEU A 477 0.17 29.07 -2.12
CA LEU A 477 -0.06 27.64 -1.92
C LEU A 477 -0.79 27.38 -0.60
N HIS A 478 -1.63 26.36 -0.57
CA HIS A 478 -2.22 25.84 0.67
C HIS A 478 -1.41 24.65 1.21
N VAL A 479 -1.01 24.68 2.48
CA VAL A 479 -0.37 23.55 3.15
C VAL A 479 -0.89 23.42 4.57
N SER A 480 -1.52 22.30 4.87
CA SER A 480 -2.15 22.04 6.16
C SER A 480 -1.87 20.62 6.66
N LEU A 481 -1.77 20.50 7.98
CA LEU A 481 -1.97 19.23 8.68
C LEU A 481 -3.44 19.20 9.12
N ASP A 482 -4.32 18.86 8.19
CA ASP A 482 -5.74 19.18 8.31
C ASP A 482 -6.56 18.15 9.10
N TRP A 483 -6.20 16.87 9.02
CA TRP A 483 -6.75 15.86 9.94
C TRP A 483 -5.92 15.78 11.23
N MET A 484 -5.83 16.92 11.91
CA MET A 484 -5.25 17.02 13.24
C MET A 484 -6.37 17.07 14.27
N GLY A 485 -6.38 16.12 15.21
CA GLY A 485 -7.43 16.04 16.22
C GLY A 485 -7.57 17.37 16.97
N GLN A 486 -8.78 17.93 17.01
CA GLN A 486 -9.02 19.22 17.67
C GLN A 486 -8.55 19.19 19.13
N GLY A 487 -8.79 18.07 19.83
CA GLY A 487 -8.30 17.86 21.19
C GLY A 487 -6.78 17.78 21.27
N PHE A 488 -6.10 17.20 20.28
CA PHE A 488 -4.64 17.15 20.25
C PHE A 488 -4.03 18.54 20.13
N TRP A 489 -4.39 19.31 19.11
CA TRP A 489 -3.66 20.54 18.82
C TRP A 489 -4.01 21.69 19.76
N THR A 490 -5.27 21.80 20.20
CA THR A 490 -5.65 22.84 21.16
C THR A 490 -4.98 22.63 22.53
N ARG A 491 -4.79 21.37 22.95
CA ARG A 491 -4.05 21.04 24.18
C ARG A 491 -2.53 21.23 24.04
N ASN A 492 -2.03 21.20 22.82
CA ASN A 492 -0.60 21.37 22.50
C ASN A 492 -0.31 22.63 21.68
N THR A 493 -1.13 23.69 21.87
CA THR A 493 -1.15 24.87 20.99
C THR A 493 0.24 25.47 20.76
N ALA A 494 1.04 25.66 21.81
CA ALA A 494 2.39 26.22 21.65
C ALA A 494 3.28 25.36 20.76
N THR A 495 3.46 24.07 21.10
CA THR A 495 4.29 23.12 20.32
C THR A 495 3.83 23.03 18.87
N VAL A 496 2.51 22.90 18.64
CA VAL A 496 1.95 22.76 17.28
C VAL A 496 2.15 24.04 16.47
N LEU A 497 1.80 25.20 17.02
CA LEU A 497 1.95 26.46 16.27
C LEU A 497 3.42 26.82 16.04
N ASP A 498 4.34 26.46 16.96
CA ASP A 498 5.77 26.67 16.78
C ASP A 498 6.31 25.84 15.60
N ILE A 499 5.96 24.55 15.52
CA ILE A 499 6.47 23.69 14.44
C ILE A 499 5.84 24.03 13.09
N LEU A 500 4.53 24.32 13.04
CA LEU A 500 3.83 24.67 11.80
C LEU A 500 4.34 25.98 11.23
N ASP A 501 4.53 27.01 12.08
CA ASP A 501 5.10 28.29 11.68
C ASP A 501 6.55 28.14 11.19
N HIS A 502 7.37 27.37 11.92
CA HIS A 502 8.77 27.12 11.54
C HIS A 502 8.90 26.37 10.21
N CYS A 503 8.00 25.42 9.93
CA CYS A 503 8.01 24.62 8.71
C CYS A 503 7.28 25.26 7.53
N GLY A 504 6.74 26.48 7.68
CA GLY A 504 6.08 27.20 6.59
C GLY A 504 4.67 26.72 6.23
N PHE A 505 4.01 25.96 7.11
CA PHE A 505 2.61 25.61 6.93
C PHE A 505 1.75 26.87 6.88
N THR A 506 0.63 26.79 6.17
CA THR A 506 -0.21 27.95 5.88
C THR A 506 -1.52 27.93 6.65
N ALA A 507 -2.00 26.76 7.10
CA ALA A 507 -3.29 26.68 7.76
C ALA A 507 -3.39 25.61 8.87
N VAL A 508 -4.35 25.82 9.79
CA VAL A 508 -4.74 24.87 10.85
C VAL A 508 -6.24 24.51 10.76
N PRO A 509 -6.63 23.27 11.13
CA PRO A 509 -8.01 22.81 11.07
C PRO A 509 -8.79 23.10 12.36
N TYR A 510 -10.11 23.26 12.22
CA TYR A 510 -11.05 23.02 13.31
C TYR A 510 -12.31 22.30 12.84
N PHE A 511 -12.93 21.55 13.76
CA PHE A 511 -14.07 20.67 13.47
C PHE A 511 -15.31 21.18 14.21
N GLY A 512 -15.98 22.17 13.62
CA GLY A 512 -17.06 22.89 14.31
C GLY A 512 -18.31 22.04 14.65
N MET A 513 -18.53 20.92 13.97
CA MET A 513 -19.68 20.05 14.24
C MET A 513 -19.63 19.36 15.62
N PHE A 514 -18.48 19.36 16.29
CA PHE A 514 -18.30 18.79 17.62
C PHE A 514 -18.24 19.85 18.73
N LEU A 515 -18.51 21.12 18.42
CA LEU A 515 -18.45 22.21 19.38
C LEU A 515 -19.46 22.04 20.51
N LYS A 516 -19.01 22.33 21.73
CA LYS A 516 -19.86 22.52 22.92
C LYS A 516 -19.68 23.96 23.42
N PRO A 517 -20.42 24.94 22.87
CA PRO A 517 -20.23 26.34 23.24
C PRO A 517 -20.53 26.61 24.73
N PRO A 518 -19.78 27.52 25.39
CA PRO A 518 -18.62 28.24 24.86
C PRO A 518 -17.34 27.38 24.90
N ASP A 519 -16.69 27.18 23.75
CA ASP A 519 -15.37 26.55 23.66
C ASP A 519 -14.29 27.65 23.55
N THR A 520 -13.94 28.22 24.69
CA THR A 520 -12.96 29.32 24.76
C THR A 520 -11.56 28.86 24.38
N ALA A 521 -11.18 27.63 24.75
CA ALA A 521 -9.86 27.07 24.44
C ALA A 521 -9.62 26.98 22.93
N LEU A 522 -10.61 26.51 22.16
CA LEU A 522 -10.50 26.52 20.71
C LEU A 522 -10.40 27.94 20.15
N ARG A 523 -11.23 28.87 20.64
CA ARG A 523 -11.21 30.26 20.16
C ARG A 523 -9.85 30.93 20.41
N ASP A 524 -9.26 30.70 21.58
CA ASP A 524 -7.94 31.22 21.92
C ASP A 524 -6.85 30.60 21.04
N ALA A 525 -6.93 29.29 20.78
CA ALA A 525 -5.99 28.59 19.91
C ALA A 525 -6.07 29.07 18.44
N LEU A 526 -7.28 29.27 17.91
CA LEU A 526 -7.49 29.83 16.56
C LEU A 526 -6.98 31.27 16.48
N THR A 527 -7.28 32.09 17.48
CA THR A 527 -6.77 33.47 17.56
C THR A 527 -5.23 33.49 17.61
N ALA A 528 -4.62 32.56 18.35
CA ALA A 528 -3.17 32.43 18.41
C ALA A 528 -2.56 32.00 17.06
N ALA A 529 -3.24 31.13 16.30
CA ALA A 529 -2.81 30.73 14.96
C ALA A 529 -2.86 31.92 13.99
N GLU A 530 -3.96 32.68 13.98
CA GLU A 530 -4.12 33.86 13.11
C GLU A 530 -3.10 34.96 13.43
N LYS A 531 -2.78 35.17 14.71
CA LYS A 531 -1.72 36.11 15.13
C LYS A 531 -0.34 35.73 14.58
N ARG A 532 -0.11 34.46 14.27
CA ARG A 532 1.11 33.96 13.60
C ARG A 532 0.98 33.95 12.07
N GLY A 533 -0.14 34.43 11.54
CA GLY A 533 -0.42 34.48 10.11
C GLY A 533 -0.78 33.14 9.48
N LEU A 534 -1.25 32.18 10.29
CA LEU A 534 -1.87 30.95 9.79
C LEU A 534 -3.33 31.22 9.43
N GLU A 535 -3.77 30.67 8.31
CA GLU A 535 -5.16 30.62 7.89
C GLU A 535 -5.90 29.49 8.63
N VAL A 536 -7.23 29.53 8.60
CA VAL A 536 -8.07 28.51 9.24
C VAL A 536 -8.77 27.67 8.17
N VAL A 537 -8.85 26.37 8.42
CA VAL A 537 -9.68 25.42 7.67
C VAL A 537 -10.85 24.98 8.53
N PHE A 538 -12.06 25.21 8.03
CA PHE A 538 -13.27 24.60 8.58
C PHE A 538 -13.49 23.25 7.92
N ASN A 539 -13.20 22.19 8.66
CA ASN A 539 -13.36 20.81 8.19
C ASN A 539 -14.58 20.17 8.86
N PHE A 540 -15.50 19.64 8.06
CA PHE A 540 -16.70 18.99 8.58
C PHE A 540 -17.31 18.02 7.59
N SER A 541 -18.13 17.10 8.11
CA SER A 541 -19.00 16.32 7.25
C SER A 541 -20.32 17.02 6.95
N PRO A 542 -20.69 17.21 5.68
CA PRO A 542 -21.94 17.86 5.33
C PRO A 542 -23.17 17.00 5.61
N ILE A 543 -23.02 15.69 5.87
CA ILE A 543 -24.18 14.77 5.97
C ILE A 543 -24.08 13.70 7.07
N HIS A 544 -22.90 13.39 7.65
CA HIS A 544 -22.80 12.32 8.65
C HIS A 544 -23.81 12.44 9.81
N ALA A 545 -24.04 13.64 10.35
CA ALA A 545 -25.00 13.84 11.43
C ALA A 545 -26.46 13.60 11.00
N LEU A 546 -26.82 13.93 9.75
CA LEU A 546 -28.12 13.57 9.20
C LEU A 546 -28.23 12.06 8.99
N ALA A 547 -27.17 11.43 8.49
CA ALA A 547 -27.10 9.97 8.29
C ALA A 547 -27.29 9.20 9.61
N ALA A 548 -26.74 9.71 10.71
CA ALA A 548 -26.89 9.13 12.04
C ALA A 548 -28.35 9.12 12.54
N LYS A 549 -29.20 10.04 12.07
CA LYS A 549 -30.62 10.15 12.44
C LYS A 549 -31.55 9.20 11.65
N LYS A 550 -31.03 8.42 10.69
CA LYS A 550 -31.85 7.61 9.75
C LYS A 550 -32.73 6.53 10.41
N ALA A 551 -32.34 6.03 11.57
CA ALA A 551 -33.09 4.98 12.27
C ALA A 551 -34.41 5.50 12.86
N SER A 552 -34.38 6.71 13.43
CA SER A 552 -35.56 7.38 13.99
C SER A 552 -36.32 8.22 12.95
N ASN A 553 -35.71 8.48 11.80
CA ASN A 553 -36.27 9.32 10.74
C ASN A 553 -36.13 8.60 9.38
N PRO A 554 -36.89 7.51 9.14
CA PRO A 554 -36.76 6.70 7.94
C PRO A 554 -37.08 7.47 6.65
N GLU A 555 -37.76 8.61 6.74
CA GLU A 555 -38.05 9.49 5.61
C GLU A 555 -36.79 10.06 4.94
N VAL A 556 -35.64 10.12 5.62
CA VAL A 556 -34.37 10.57 4.99
C VAL A 556 -33.84 9.56 3.96
N LEU A 557 -34.32 8.31 4.01
CA LEU A 557 -33.92 7.22 3.13
C LEU A 557 -34.74 7.21 1.83
N CYS A 558 -34.24 6.46 0.84
CA CYS A 558 -34.98 6.22 -0.39
C CYS A 558 -36.19 5.30 -0.15
N ALA A 559 -37.33 5.66 -0.73
CA ALA A 559 -38.55 4.86 -0.71
C ALA A 559 -38.50 3.81 -1.85
N LEU A 560 -37.82 2.69 -1.59
CA LEU A 560 -37.59 1.64 -2.59
C LEU A 560 -38.64 0.51 -2.51
N PRO A 561 -39.00 -0.11 -3.66
CA PRO A 561 -39.85 -1.30 -3.68
C PRO A 561 -39.25 -2.43 -2.84
N GLY A 562 -40.06 -3.06 -1.97
CA GLY A 562 -39.62 -4.22 -1.16
C GLY A 562 -39.00 -3.89 0.21
N GLY A 563 -38.90 -2.61 0.60
CA GLY A 563 -38.79 -2.22 2.00
C GLY A 563 -37.56 -2.69 2.78
N ARG A 564 -36.35 -2.27 2.35
CA ARG A 564 -35.25 -1.73 3.20
C ARG A 564 -33.99 -1.49 2.37
N LYS A 565 -33.50 -0.25 2.30
CA LYS A 565 -32.07 0.03 2.08
C LYS A 565 -31.63 1.22 2.93
N GLY A 566 -30.46 1.10 3.56
CA GLY A 566 -29.90 2.07 4.50
C GLY A 566 -29.21 3.28 3.85
N HIS A 567 -29.51 3.56 2.58
CA HIS A 567 -28.90 4.61 1.76
C HIS A 567 -29.74 5.90 1.81
N LEU A 568 -29.07 7.04 1.94
CA LEU A 568 -29.74 8.34 1.95
C LEU A 568 -30.37 8.65 0.60
N CYS A 569 -31.53 9.31 0.63
CA CYS A 569 -32.22 9.78 -0.56
C CYS A 569 -31.71 11.16 -0.97
N PRO A 570 -31.08 11.30 -2.15
CA PRO A 570 -30.59 12.60 -2.63
C PRO A 570 -31.68 13.66 -2.81
N SER A 571 -32.92 13.21 -3.03
CA SER A 571 -34.10 14.08 -3.22
C SER A 571 -34.81 14.47 -1.91
N PHE A 572 -34.30 14.07 -0.75
CA PHE A 572 -34.89 14.48 0.52
C PHE A 572 -34.72 15.99 0.76
N ARG A 573 -35.82 16.69 1.08
CA ARG A 573 -35.87 18.14 1.36
C ARG A 573 -36.71 18.49 2.60
N GLY A 574 -36.83 17.56 3.54
CA GLY A 574 -37.62 17.75 4.75
C GLY A 574 -36.94 18.67 5.79
N PRO A 575 -37.65 19.02 6.88
CA PRO A 575 -37.16 19.93 7.92
C PRO A 575 -35.81 19.53 8.53
N LEU A 576 -35.57 18.22 8.69
CA LEU A 576 -34.30 17.70 9.22
C LEU A 576 -33.09 18.08 8.37
N LEU A 577 -33.24 18.20 7.05
CA LEU A 577 -32.15 18.66 6.20
C LEU A 577 -31.87 20.14 6.47
N THR A 578 -32.91 20.96 6.55
CA THR A 578 -32.79 22.39 6.86
C THR A 578 -32.12 22.61 8.21
N GLU A 579 -32.61 21.96 9.28
CA GLU A 579 -32.02 22.01 10.62
C GLU A 579 -30.53 21.63 10.60
N HIS A 580 -30.19 20.56 9.88
CA HIS A 580 -28.81 20.09 9.77
C HIS A 580 -27.90 21.09 9.03
N LEU A 581 -28.35 21.63 7.90
CA LEU A 581 -27.59 22.65 7.16
C LEU A 581 -27.44 23.96 7.95
N ASP A 582 -28.46 24.35 8.71
CA ASP A 582 -28.42 25.53 9.57
C ASP A 582 -27.48 25.32 10.76
N ALA A 583 -27.43 24.11 11.33
CA ALA A 583 -26.48 23.76 12.38
C ALA A 583 -25.02 23.83 11.88
N ILE A 584 -24.75 23.37 10.66
CA ILE A 584 -23.42 23.53 10.03
C ILE A 584 -23.07 25.01 9.87
N ALA A 585 -24.02 25.84 9.40
CA ALA A 585 -23.78 27.27 9.22
C ALA A 585 -23.53 27.99 10.56
N ALA A 586 -24.22 27.59 11.63
CA ALA A 586 -23.97 28.08 12.98
C ALA A 586 -22.57 27.67 13.49
N ALA A 587 -22.12 26.44 13.20
CA ALA A 587 -20.78 25.98 13.53
C ALA A 587 -19.68 26.73 12.75
N PHE A 588 -19.92 27.07 11.48
CA PHE A 588 -19.03 27.93 10.70
C PHE A 588 -19.00 29.37 11.24
N ALA A 589 -20.15 29.90 11.67
CA ALA A 589 -20.26 31.24 12.24
C ALA A 589 -19.46 31.41 13.55
N PHE A 590 -19.07 30.32 14.22
CA PHE A 590 -18.19 30.37 15.38
C PHE A 590 -16.83 31.01 15.06
N HIS A 591 -16.27 30.69 13.89
CA HIS A 591 -14.99 31.23 13.39
C HIS A 591 -14.92 31.10 11.86
N PRO A 592 -15.45 32.07 11.09
CA PRO A 592 -15.48 31.99 9.64
C PRO A 592 -14.09 31.78 9.02
N ALA A 593 -13.89 30.62 8.41
CA ALA A 593 -12.62 30.19 7.86
C ALA A 593 -12.44 30.58 6.39
N ARG A 594 -11.19 30.73 5.95
CA ARG A 594 -10.82 30.97 4.54
C ARG A 594 -10.91 29.71 3.69
N TRP A 595 -10.77 28.54 4.31
CA TRP A 595 -10.88 27.26 3.64
C TRP A 595 -12.02 26.46 4.25
N VAL A 596 -12.82 25.82 3.39
CA VAL A 596 -13.91 24.95 3.79
C VAL A 596 -13.70 23.59 3.14
N PHE A 597 -13.39 22.58 3.95
CA PHE A 597 -13.16 21.21 3.48
C PHE A 597 -14.32 20.32 3.90
N LEU A 598 -15.03 19.78 2.91
CA LEU A 598 -16.13 18.85 3.14
C LEU A 598 -15.60 17.43 3.25
N ASP A 599 -16.09 16.66 4.22
CA ASP A 599 -15.79 15.23 4.38
C ASP A 599 -17.07 14.38 4.28
N CYS A 600 -17.36 13.89 3.06
CA CYS A 600 -18.61 13.20 2.77
C CYS A 600 -18.40 11.69 2.55
N GLU A 601 -18.32 10.93 3.64
CA GLU A 601 -18.15 9.46 3.60
C GLU A 601 -19.40 8.68 3.99
N VAL A 602 -20.53 8.97 3.34
CA VAL A 602 -21.80 8.28 3.59
C VAL A 602 -22.28 7.47 2.39
N HIS A 603 -23.12 6.46 2.67
CA HIS A 603 -23.78 5.68 1.64
C HIS A 603 -24.98 6.44 1.05
N TRP A 604 -24.77 6.98 -0.14
CA TRP A 604 -25.81 7.53 -1.00
C TRP A 604 -26.48 6.43 -1.81
N SER A 605 -27.75 6.64 -2.17
CA SER A 605 -28.42 5.74 -3.11
C SER A 605 -27.73 5.81 -4.47
N SER A 606 -27.60 4.66 -5.15
CA SER A 606 -27.03 4.62 -6.50
C SER A 606 -27.96 5.30 -7.51
N PRO A 607 -27.45 5.71 -8.69
CA PRO A 607 -28.29 6.23 -9.77
C PRO A 607 -29.48 5.30 -10.11
N ASP A 608 -29.26 3.98 -10.14
CA ASP A 608 -30.32 3.01 -10.41
C ASP A 608 -31.36 2.96 -9.29
N GLU A 609 -30.92 2.98 -8.03
CA GLU A 609 -31.82 3.03 -6.87
C GLU A 609 -32.68 4.30 -6.89
N MET A 610 -32.12 5.42 -7.36
CA MET A 610 -32.88 6.66 -7.52
C MET A 610 -33.99 6.54 -8.56
N THR A 611 -33.82 5.76 -9.63
CA THR A 611 -34.90 5.51 -10.62
C THR A 611 -36.06 4.66 -10.06
N GLN A 612 -35.82 3.96 -8.95
CA GLN A 612 -36.81 3.11 -8.29
C GLN A 612 -37.46 3.83 -7.10
N CYS A 613 -36.78 4.81 -6.51
CA CYS A 613 -37.26 5.56 -5.36
C CYS A 613 -38.41 6.50 -5.74
N GLU A 614 -39.58 6.35 -5.12
CA GLU A 614 -40.77 7.17 -5.43
C GLU A 614 -40.50 8.68 -5.34
N ARG A 615 -39.77 9.11 -4.31
CA ARG A 615 -39.39 10.53 -4.14
C ARG A 615 -38.46 11.02 -5.22
N CYS A 616 -37.47 10.21 -5.61
CA CYS A 616 -36.53 10.59 -6.66
C CYS A 616 -37.24 10.61 -8.02
N LYS A 617 -38.08 9.60 -8.31
CA LYS A 617 -38.91 9.58 -9.52
C LYS A 617 -39.79 10.81 -9.66
N ALA A 618 -40.40 11.28 -8.55
CA ALA A 618 -41.20 12.50 -8.56
C ALA A 618 -40.38 13.75 -8.93
N GLN A 619 -39.05 13.72 -8.74
CA GLN A 619 -38.14 14.80 -9.15
C GLN A 619 -37.58 14.60 -10.56
N MET A 620 -37.72 13.42 -11.16
CA MET A 620 -37.15 13.12 -12.48
C MET A 620 -37.90 13.85 -13.60
N ARG A 621 -37.14 14.43 -14.53
CA ARG A 621 -37.67 14.99 -15.78
C ARG A 621 -37.88 13.87 -16.81
N ALA A 622 -38.75 14.11 -17.79
CA ALA A 622 -38.99 13.15 -18.87
C ALA A 622 -37.68 12.81 -19.60
N GLY A 623 -37.32 11.52 -19.65
CA GLY A 623 -36.08 11.04 -20.29
C GLY A 623 -34.79 11.30 -19.49
N GLU A 624 -34.86 11.86 -18.28
CA GLU A 624 -33.68 12.08 -17.43
C GLU A 624 -33.14 10.75 -16.88
N SER A 625 -31.83 10.55 -16.93
CA SER A 625 -31.19 9.38 -16.30
C SER A 625 -31.03 9.58 -14.78
N GLY A 626 -30.90 8.49 -14.04
CA GLY A 626 -30.61 8.55 -12.59
C GLY A 626 -29.32 9.32 -12.28
N GLU A 627 -28.32 9.26 -13.16
CA GLU A 627 -27.07 10.01 -13.01
C GLU A 627 -27.27 11.52 -13.15
N VAL A 628 -28.05 11.96 -14.13
CA VAL A 628 -28.36 13.38 -14.32
C VAL A 628 -29.18 13.90 -13.14
N LEU A 629 -30.15 13.12 -12.66
CA LEU A 629 -30.89 13.43 -11.44
C LEU A 629 -29.95 13.56 -10.24
N ALA A 630 -29.04 12.60 -10.02
CA ALA A 630 -28.11 12.60 -8.90
C ALA A 630 -27.22 13.86 -8.88
N GLY A 631 -26.66 14.21 -10.04
CA GLY A 631 -25.87 15.44 -10.19
C GLY A 631 -26.67 16.70 -9.88
N ARG A 632 -27.91 16.79 -10.37
CA ARG A 632 -28.81 17.92 -10.09
C ARG A 632 -29.18 18.02 -8.61
N MET A 633 -29.52 16.90 -7.98
CA MET A 633 -29.84 16.83 -6.54
C MET A 633 -28.63 17.19 -5.68
N GLY A 634 -27.43 16.74 -6.07
CA GLY A 634 -26.17 17.16 -5.47
C GLY A 634 -25.95 18.66 -5.55
N ARG A 635 -26.05 19.23 -6.76
CA ARG A 635 -25.89 20.67 -7.00
C ARG A 635 -26.83 21.52 -6.15
N GLU A 636 -28.09 21.10 -6.02
CA GLU A 636 -29.05 21.78 -5.17
C GLU A 636 -28.67 21.69 -3.67
N LEU A 637 -28.37 20.49 -3.17
CA LEU A 637 -27.99 20.26 -1.77
C LEU A 637 -26.74 21.06 -1.37
N PHE A 638 -25.66 20.97 -2.14
CA PHE A 638 -24.42 21.66 -1.83
C PHE A 638 -24.48 23.15 -2.15
N GLY A 639 -25.36 23.57 -3.06
CA GLY A 639 -25.71 24.98 -3.27
C GLY A 639 -26.42 25.58 -2.07
N MET A 640 -27.40 24.86 -1.48
CA MET A 640 -28.07 25.27 -0.24
C MET A 640 -27.09 25.40 0.92
N LEU A 641 -26.10 24.52 1.01
CA LEU A 641 -25.02 24.58 1.99
C LEU A 641 -24.13 25.82 1.76
N ARG A 642 -23.59 26.01 0.55
CA ARG A 642 -22.71 27.15 0.23
C ARG A 642 -23.41 28.49 0.50
N ALA A 643 -24.69 28.62 0.16
CA ALA A 643 -25.47 29.82 0.40
C ALA A 643 -25.59 30.16 1.91
N ARG A 644 -25.77 29.14 2.76
CA ARG A 644 -25.82 29.32 4.22
C ARG A 644 -24.45 29.69 4.80
N LEU A 645 -23.38 29.06 4.33
CA LEU A 645 -22.02 29.41 4.72
C LEU A 645 -21.68 30.86 4.32
N GLU A 646 -22.09 31.30 3.12
CA GLU A 646 -21.94 32.69 2.69
C GLU A 646 -22.75 33.68 3.54
N ALA A 647 -23.97 33.32 3.93
CA ALA A 647 -24.78 34.14 4.83
C ALA A 647 -24.11 34.27 6.21
N ALA A 648 -23.63 33.15 6.78
CA ALA A 648 -22.89 33.14 8.03
C ALA A 648 -21.59 33.96 7.94
N ARG A 649 -20.82 33.81 6.85
CA ARG A 649 -19.63 34.61 6.55
C ARG A 649 -19.96 36.11 6.59
N ARG A 650 -20.98 36.54 5.85
CA ARG A 650 -21.39 37.96 5.78
C ARG A 650 -21.81 38.49 7.14
N ALA A 651 -22.61 37.72 7.88
CA ALA A 651 -23.09 38.11 9.21
C ALA A 651 -21.96 38.30 10.22
N GLN A 652 -20.90 37.50 10.11
CA GLN A 652 -19.73 37.55 11.00
C GLN A 652 -18.57 38.40 10.44
N ASN A 653 -18.77 39.07 9.30
CA ASN A 653 -17.72 39.80 8.57
C ASN A 653 -16.45 38.96 8.30
N GLY A 654 -16.66 37.67 8.01
CA GLY A 654 -15.60 36.70 7.75
C GLY A 654 -14.93 36.84 6.38
N PRO A 655 -13.74 36.26 6.21
CA PRO A 655 -13.00 36.31 4.94
C PRO A 655 -13.76 35.57 3.83
N ALA A 656 -13.52 35.97 2.58
CA ALA A 656 -13.95 35.16 1.44
C ALA A 656 -13.33 33.75 1.55
N PHE A 657 -14.15 32.72 1.37
CA PHE A 657 -13.72 31.34 1.52
C PHE A 657 -13.70 30.59 0.19
N ARG A 658 -12.89 29.54 0.14
CA ARG A 658 -12.87 28.55 -0.95
C ARG A 658 -13.29 27.20 -0.40
N MET A 659 -14.08 26.45 -1.16
CA MET A 659 -14.65 25.18 -0.74
C MET A 659 -14.20 24.01 -1.63
N GLY A 660 -13.77 22.92 -1.00
CA GLY A 660 -13.41 21.66 -1.64
C GLY A 660 -14.01 20.48 -0.89
N SER A 661 -13.94 19.28 -1.46
CA SER A 661 -14.49 18.07 -0.82
C SER A 661 -13.50 16.92 -0.90
N TYR A 662 -13.23 16.31 0.25
CA TYR A 662 -12.41 15.11 0.41
C TYR A 662 -12.82 14.01 -0.57
N ALA A 663 -11.80 13.38 -1.16
CA ALA A 663 -11.90 12.29 -2.12
C ALA A 663 -12.72 12.59 -3.40
N ILE A 664 -12.92 13.88 -3.73
CA ILE A 664 -13.56 14.30 -4.97
C ILE A 664 -12.50 14.73 -5.98
N SER A 665 -12.57 14.12 -7.17
CA SER A 665 -11.59 14.22 -8.25
C SER A 665 -12.29 14.54 -9.57
N PRO A 666 -11.73 15.43 -10.41
CA PRO A 666 -12.18 15.65 -11.78
C PRO A 666 -12.16 14.37 -12.62
N ALA A 667 -11.11 13.55 -12.48
CA ALA A 667 -10.94 12.34 -13.27
C ALA A 667 -11.83 11.16 -12.79
N GLN A 668 -12.31 11.18 -11.54
CA GLN A 668 -13.03 10.04 -10.95
C GLN A 668 -14.27 10.48 -10.15
N THR A 669 -15.40 9.84 -10.44
CA THR A 669 -16.63 10.02 -9.66
C THR A 669 -16.71 8.98 -8.54
N ARG A 670 -16.56 9.42 -7.28
CA ARG A 670 -16.70 8.55 -6.09
C ARG A 670 -18.14 8.47 -5.58
N TYR A 671 -18.85 9.60 -5.55
CA TYR A 671 -20.21 9.67 -5.04
C TYR A 671 -21.16 10.27 -6.09
N PRO A 672 -22.35 9.69 -6.30
CA PRO A 672 -23.27 10.11 -7.37
C PRO A 672 -23.77 11.56 -7.20
N VAL A 673 -23.80 12.08 -5.98
CA VAL A 673 -24.24 13.45 -5.66
C VAL A 673 -23.10 14.47 -5.49
N LEU A 674 -21.84 14.03 -5.52
CA LEU A 674 -20.66 14.88 -5.39
C LEU A 674 -19.76 14.74 -6.63
N ARG A 675 -20.37 14.84 -7.81
CA ARG A 675 -19.62 14.78 -9.08
C ARG A 675 -18.95 16.13 -9.31
N PHE A 676 -17.62 16.15 -9.35
CA PHE A 676 -16.84 17.39 -9.45
C PHE A 676 -17.31 18.28 -10.60
N LYS A 677 -17.49 17.69 -11.79
CA LYS A 677 -17.93 18.39 -13.01
C LYS A 677 -19.27 19.12 -12.90
N ASP A 678 -20.16 18.71 -11.99
CA ASP A 678 -21.48 19.37 -11.83
C ASP A 678 -21.45 20.49 -10.79
N LEU A 679 -20.44 20.48 -9.92
CA LEU A 679 -20.30 21.37 -8.77
C LEU A 679 -19.25 22.45 -9.00
N HIS A 680 -18.21 22.16 -9.77
CA HIS A 680 -17.17 23.12 -10.11
C HIS A 680 -17.60 24.01 -11.30
N PRO A 681 -17.30 25.32 -11.30
CA PRO A 681 -16.62 26.08 -10.23
C PRO A 681 -17.55 26.73 -9.20
N ASP A 682 -18.87 26.69 -9.39
CA ASP A 682 -19.81 27.53 -8.63
C ASP A 682 -19.95 27.12 -7.15
N ILE A 683 -19.82 25.83 -6.85
CA ILE A 683 -20.00 25.25 -5.51
C ILE A 683 -18.67 24.75 -4.97
N LEU A 684 -17.88 24.01 -5.75
CA LEU A 684 -16.54 23.58 -5.35
C LEU A 684 -15.50 24.38 -6.12
N ASP A 685 -14.61 25.08 -5.42
CA ASP A 685 -13.58 25.93 -6.01
C ASP A 685 -12.34 25.14 -6.47
N PHE A 686 -12.12 23.95 -5.89
CA PHE A 686 -10.97 23.07 -6.14
C PHE A 686 -11.28 21.59 -5.82
N ALA A 687 -10.53 20.71 -6.46
CA ALA A 687 -10.56 19.26 -6.26
C ALA A 687 -9.72 18.84 -5.06
N MET A 688 -10.10 17.74 -4.40
CA MET A 688 -9.32 17.18 -3.30
C MET A 688 -9.26 15.64 -3.36
N PRO A 689 -8.56 15.07 -4.35
CA PRO A 689 -8.38 13.62 -4.42
C PRO A 689 -7.68 13.08 -3.17
N SER A 690 -8.14 11.94 -2.66
CA SER A 690 -7.46 11.21 -1.58
C SER A 690 -6.39 10.30 -2.18
N ILE A 691 -5.12 10.62 -1.96
CA ILE A 691 -3.98 9.90 -2.54
C ILE A 691 -3.14 9.31 -1.41
N TYR A 692 -3.71 8.34 -0.70
CA TYR A 692 -3.03 7.62 0.37
C TYR A 692 -2.21 6.48 -0.22
N THR A 693 -0.94 6.77 -0.45
CA THR A 693 0.03 5.84 -1.03
C THR A 693 1.34 5.93 -0.26
N VAL A 694 2.20 4.92 -0.40
CA VAL A 694 3.62 4.97 -0.01
C VAL A 694 4.54 5.24 -1.21
N GLN A 695 3.96 5.41 -2.40
CA GLN A 695 4.69 5.65 -3.66
C GLN A 695 4.56 7.11 -4.10
N PRO A 696 5.59 7.94 -3.93
CA PRO A 696 5.50 9.37 -4.22
C PRO A 696 5.15 9.72 -5.66
N GLY A 697 5.60 8.94 -6.64
CA GLY A 697 5.30 9.18 -8.06
C GLY A 697 3.81 9.07 -8.40
N ALA A 698 3.05 8.28 -7.62
CA ALA A 698 1.60 8.18 -7.80
C ALA A 698 0.87 9.50 -7.46
N VAL A 699 1.38 10.27 -6.49
CA VAL A 699 0.86 11.62 -6.19
C VAL A 699 1.03 12.54 -7.39
N GLN A 700 2.22 12.56 -7.99
CA GLN A 700 2.52 13.41 -9.14
C GLN A 700 1.61 13.10 -10.33
N ARG A 701 1.49 11.81 -10.69
CA ARG A 701 0.64 11.36 -11.79
C ARG A 701 -0.82 11.73 -11.57
N ARG A 702 -1.35 11.42 -10.38
CA ARG A 702 -2.77 11.64 -10.09
C ARG A 702 -3.14 13.13 -10.00
N VAL A 703 -2.25 13.96 -9.47
CA VAL A 703 -2.43 15.42 -9.48
C VAL A 703 -2.39 15.95 -10.91
N ALA A 704 -1.44 15.50 -11.74
CA ALA A 704 -1.34 15.92 -13.13
C ALA A 704 -2.57 15.50 -13.97
N GLU A 705 -3.09 14.29 -13.75
CA GLU A 705 -4.33 13.79 -14.37
C GLU A 705 -5.52 14.68 -14.04
N ASP A 706 -5.75 14.98 -12.77
CA ASP A 706 -6.84 15.87 -12.34
C ASP A 706 -6.62 17.30 -12.86
N ARG A 707 -5.39 17.79 -12.83
CA ARG A 707 -5.02 19.11 -13.32
C ARG A 707 -5.29 19.27 -14.83
N ALA A 708 -5.06 18.24 -15.63
CA ALA A 708 -5.27 18.27 -17.07
C ALA A 708 -6.74 18.49 -17.46
N LEU A 709 -7.68 18.25 -16.54
CA LEU A 709 -9.12 18.45 -16.72
C LEU A 709 -9.62 19.82 -16.24
N LEU A 710 -8.71 20.72 -15.82
CA LEU A 710 -9.03 22.02 -15.25
C LEU A 710 -8.36 23.15 -16.03
N ASP A 711 -8.95 24.35 -16.00
CA ASP A 711 -8.35 25.52 -16.64
C ASP A 711 -7.21 26.14 -15.81
N ARG A 712 -7.18 25.83 -14.51
CA ARG A 712 -6.20 26.34 -13.54
C ARG A 712 -5.76 25.26 -12.57
N ASP A 713 -4.71 25.56 -11.82
CA ASP A 713 -4.19 24.75 -10.73
C ASP A 713 -5.19 24.82 -9.57
N ALA A 714 -6.21 23.95 -9.58
CA ALA A 714 -7.27 23.90 -8.58
C ALA A 714 -7.39 22.49 -7.97
N VAL A 715 -6.25 21.95 -7.55
CA VAL A 715 -6.14 20.62 -6.91
C VAL A 715 -5.37 20.76 -5.59
N ILE A 716 -5.98 20.30 -4.50
CA ILE A 716 -5.38 20.19 -3.15
C ILE A 716 -5.57 18.74 -2.70
N PRO A 717 -4.65 17.81 -3.01
CA PRO A 717 -4.79 16.41 -2.66
C PRO A 717 -4.66 16.21 -1.14
N TRP A 718 -5.31 15.15 -0.67
CA TRP A 718 -5.10 14.59 0.67
C TRP A 718 -3.99 13.54 0.63
N LEU A 719 -2.92 13.77 1.38
CA LEU A 719 -1.72 12.95 1.46
C LEU A 719 -1.60 12.33 2.86
N GLN A 720 -0.72 11.34 3.01
CA GLN A 720 -0.47 10.69 4.30
C GLN A 720 1.03 10.61 4.64
N PRO A 721 1.47 10.96 5.86
CA PRO A 721 2.90 11.05 6.23
C PRO A 721 3.49 9.72 6.74
N GLY A 722 2.73 8.62 6.71
CA GLY A 722 3.12 7.33 7.28
C GLY A 722 2.06 6.70 8.20
N THR A 723 0.84 7.25 8.25
CA THR A 723 -0.27 6.70 9.07
C THR A 723 -0.80 5.38 8.51
N MET A 724 -0.77 5.24 7.18
CA MET A 724 -1.22 4.04 6.46
C MET A 724 -0.03 3.15 6.11
N GLY A 725 0.89 3.03 7.08
CA GLY A 725 2.18 2.33 7.06
C GLY A 725 3.39 3.19 6.73
N GLU A 726 4.57 2.64 7.01
CA GLU A 726 5.82 3.39 7.05
C GLU A 726 6.14 4.10 5.72
N LYS A 727 6.38 5.41 5.81
CA LYS A 727 6.80 6.25 4.69
C LYS A 727 8.08 6.99 5.09
N PRO A 728 9.18 6.85 4.32
CA PRO A 728 10.39 7.59 4.60
C PRO A 728 10.20 9.09 4.31
N ALA A 729 10.90 9.95 5.05
CA ALA A 729 10.80 11.40 4.89
C ALA A 729 11.19 11.88 3.47
N THR A 730 12.06 11.14 2.76
CA THR A 730 12.38 11.41 1.33
C THR A 730 11.16 11.30 0.43
N ALA A 731 10.28 10.33 0.70
CA ALA A 731 9.02 10.17 0.00
C ALA A 731 8.06 11.34 0.31
N VAL A 732 7.97 11.78 1.57
CA VAL A 732 7.17 12.97 1.96
C VAL A 732 7.66 14.22 1.23
N PHE A 733 8.98 14.42 1.13
CA PHE A 733 9.56 15.53 0.37
C PHE A 733 9.19 15.45 -1.13
N GLN A 734 9.32 14.28 -1.74
CA GLN A 734 8.99 14.05 -3.15
C GLN A 734 7.50 14.29 -3.45
N GLU A 735 6.62 13.87 -2.55
CA GLU A 735 5.17 14.09 -2.69
C GLU A 735 4.82 15.57 -2.58
N ALA A 736 5.37 16.27 -1.60
CA ALA A 736 5.10 17.68 -1.39
C ALA A 736 5.54 18.53 -2.58
N LEU A 737 6.82 18.43 -2.97
CA LEU A 737 7.35 19.19 -4.09
C LEU A 737 6.76 18.72 -5.43
N GLY A 738 6.61 17.41 -5.60
CA GLY A 738 6.02 16.79 -6.78
C GLY A 738 4.58 17.22 -7.02
N CYS A 739 3.77 17.39 -5.96
CA CYS A 739 2.42 17.93 -6.04
C CYS A 739 2.40 19.34 -6.67
N PHE A 740 3.24 20.26 -6.17
CA PHE A 740 3.29 21.62 -6.70
C PHE A 740 3.77 21.67 -8.16
N LEU A 741 4.76 20.84 -8.50
CA LEU A 741 5.26 20.73 -9.87
C LEU A 741 4.23 20.10 -10.82
N ALA A 742 3.37 19.21 -10.32
CA ALA A 742 2.29 18.57 -11.09
C ALA A 742 1.05 19.48 -11.26
N GLY A 743 1.09 20.71 -10.74
CA GLY A 743 -0.01 21.67 -10.86
C GLY A 743 -1.02 21.62 -9.71
N GLY A 744 -0.63 21.07 -8.56
CA GLY A 744 -1.36 21.27 -7.31
C GLY A 744 -1.17 22.69 -6.78
N GLU A 745 -2.26 23.31 -6.32
CA GLU A 745 -2.24 24.62 -5.64
C GLU A 745 -2.07 24.50 -4.13
N GLY A 746 -1.91 23.28 -3.64
CA GLY A 746 -1.74 23.01 -2.24
C GLY A 746 -1.67 21.51 -1.96
N LEU A 747 -1.65 21.16 -0.69
CA LEU A 747 -1.80 19.79 -0.19
C LEU A 747 -2.29 19.83 1.26
N ALA A 748 -3.02 18.78 1.65
CA ALA A 748 -3.50 18.57 3.01
C ALA A 748 -3.05 17.20 3.52
N TYR A 749 -2.59 17.11 4.76
CA TYR A 749 -2.14 15.85 5.35
C TYR A 749 -3.17 15.19 6.29
N TYR A 750 -3.30 13.88 6.14
CA TYR A 750 -3.95 12.92 7.03
C TYR A 750 -2.93 11.88 7.50
N THR A 751 -2.53 11.80 8.77
CA THR A 751 -2.95 12.57 9.94
C THR A 751 -1.72 12.81 10.83
N HIS A 752 -1.84 13.72 11.80
CA HIS A 752 -0.83 14.04 12.81
C HIS A 752 -0.22 12.83 13.55
N HIS A 753 -0.91 11.67 13.59
CA HIS A 753 -0.35 10.44 14.18
C HIS A 753 0.93 9.96 13.47
N GLY A 754 1.01 10.15 12.16
CA GLY A 754 2.15 9.69 11.35
C GLY A 754 3.26 10.72 11.19
N PHE A 755 3.10 11.94 11.70
CA PHE A 755 4.14 12.97 11.62
C PHE A 755 5.22 12.78 12.68
N ASP A 756 6.47 13.00 12.28
CA ASP A 756 7.63 13.18 13.16
C ASP A 756 8.54 14.32 12.69
N ALA A 757 9.67 14.50 13.37
CA ALA A 757 10.65 15.54 13.05
C ALA A 757 11.22 15.45 11.62
N ALA A 758 11.37 14.24 11.06
CA ALA A 758 11.90 14.05 9.71
C ALA A 758 10.87 14.43 8.64
N ASP A 759 9.59 14.13 8.86
CA ASP A 759 8.53 14.57 7.93
C ASP A 759 8.40 16.09 7.94
N PHE A 760 8.46 16.73 9.12
CA PHE A 760 8.46 18.19 9.21
C PHE A 760 9.65 18.80 8.49
N ALA A 761 10.85 18.22 8.63
CA ALA A 761 12.02 18.63 7.85
C ALA A 761 11.81 18.47 6.34
N ALA A 762 11.20 17.36 5.91
CA ALA A 762 10.90 17.10 4.50
C ALA A 762 9.92 18.13 3.91
N VAL A 763 8.82 18.42 4.60
CA VAL A 763 7.86 19.44 4.16
C VAL A 763 8.50 20.83 4.15
N ALA A 764 9.27 21.18 5.18
CA ALA A 764 9.98 22.46 5.24
C ALA A 764 10.96 22.63 4.06
N ARG A 765 11.72 21.58 3.71
CA ARG A 765 12.62 21.59 2.54
C ARG A 765 11.85 21.79 1.23
N ALA A 766 10.72 21.12 1.06
CA ALA A 766 9.86 21.30 -0.12
C ALA A 766 9.33 22.74 -0.22
N LEU A 767 8.96 23.36 0.91
CA LEU A 767 8.44 24.73 0.94
C LEU A 767 9.51 25.81 0.77
N ILE A 768 10.74 25.56 1.21
CA ILE A 768 11.88 26.43 0.88
C ILE A 768 12.07 26.50 -0.65
N LEU A 769 11.97 25.37 -1.33
CA LEU A 769 12.09 25.29 -2.79
C LEU A 769 10.88 25.94 -3.47
N ALA A 770 9.66 25.61 -3.02
CA ALA A 770 8.43 26.14 -3.59
C ALA A 770 8.34 27.67 -3.43
N GLY A 771 8.71 28.21 -2.26
CA GLY A 771 8.70 29.64 -1.98
C GLY A 771 9.69 30.43 -2.85
N ARG A 772 10.85 29.87 -3.19
CA ARG A 772 11.82 30.51 -4.11
C ARG A 772 11.32 30.57 -5.55
N CYS A 773 10.51 29.61 -5.95
CA CYS A 773 10.01 29.46 -7.33
C CYS A 773 8.50 29.74 -7.44
N GLU A 774 7.91 30.48 -6.51
CA GLU A 774 6.45 30.57 -6.38
C GLU A 774 5.78 31.15 -7.64
N THR A 775 6.44 32.10 -8.33
CA THR A 775 5.94 32.64 -9.61
C THR A 775 5.95 31.58 -10.71
N LEU A 776 7.02 30.79 -10.80
CA LEU A 776 7.14 29.68 -11.73
C LEU A 776 6.09 28.60 -11.42
N LEU A 777 5.85 28.29 -10.14
CA LEU A 777 4.83 27.34 -9.75
C LEU A 777 3.42 27.85 -10.07
N ALA A 778 3.12 29.13 -9.81
CA ALA A 778 1.79 29.68 -10.02
C ALA A 778 1.45 29.93 -11.51
N LYS A 779 2.44 30.28 -12.35
CA LYS A 779 2.22 30.71 -13.75
C LYS A 779 2.88 29.81 -14.80
N GLY A 780 3.78 28.93 -14.38
CA GLY A 780 4.51 28.05 -15.29
C GLY A 780 3.64 26.95 -15.86
N ARG A 781 3.99 26.52 -17.08
CA ARG A 781 3.37 25.38 -17.74
C ARG A 781 4.06 24.09 -17.30
N MET A 782 3.30 23.01 -17.15
CA MET A 782 3.87 21.68 -16.92
C MET A 782 4.81 21.29 -18.06
N ILE A 783 5.88 20.59 -17.72
CA ILE A 783 6.85 20.05 -18.68
C ILE A 783 6.34 18.68 -19.14
N SER A 784 5.93 18.60 -20.40
CA SER A 784 5.41 17.36 -21.02
C SER A 784 6.45 16.66 -21.89
N GLU A 785 7.47 17.37 -22.34
CA GLU A 785 8.48 16.88 -23.28
C GLU A 785 9.85 16.80 -22.61
N TRP A 786 10.40 15.59 -22.56
CA TRP A 786 11.63 15.27 -21.85
C TRP A 786 12.66 14.66 -22.80
N THR A 787 13.92 15.00 -22.60
CA THR A 787 15.07 14.23 -23.10
C THR A 787 15.56 13.32 -21.98
N GLY A 788 15.97 12.09 -22.31
CA GLY A 788 16.47 11.13 -21.31
C GLY A 788 15.42 10.50 -20.40
N ALA A 789 14.12 10.68 -20.68
CA ALA A 789 13.06 9.96 -19.99
C ALA A 789 13.09 8.47 -20.35
N ARG A 790 12.87 7.61 -19.35
CA ARG A 790 12.83 6.15 -19.49
C ARG A 790 12.03 5.55 -18.33
N ASP A 791 11.64 4.29 -18.50
CA ASP A 791 10.93 3.53 -17.47
C ASP A 791 11.73 3.48 -16.15
N GLY A 792 11.00 3.58 -15.04
CA GLY A 792 11.58 3.62 -13.70
C GLY A 792 11.94 5.01 -13.17
N LEU A 793 11.68 6.08 -13.94
CA LEU A 793 11.83 7.46 -13.50
C LEU A 793 10.48 8.14 -13.32
N ALA A 794 10.28 8.78 -12.17
CA ALA A 794 9.24 9.79 -11.97
C ALA A 794 9.82 11.16 -12.31
N LEU A 795 9.26 11.80 -13.35
CA LEU A 795 9.63 13.14 -13.81
C LEU A 795 8.45 14.08 -13.65
N CYS A 796 8.69 15.23 -13.04
CA CYS A 796 7.68 16.27 -12.91
C CYS A 796 8.35 17.65 -12.88
N GLY A 797 7.79 18.64 -13.55
CA GLY A 797 8.40 19.97 -13.62
C GLY A 797 7.52 21.03 -14.21
N LYS A 798 7.88 22.29 -13.94
CA LYS A 798 7.26 23.48 -14.53
C LYS A 798 8.30 24.37 -15.19
N ARG A 799 7.90 25.01 -16.30
CA ARG A 799 8.69 26.01 -17.01
C ARG A 799 7.92 27.31 -17.23
N LEU A 800 8.62 28.44 -17.15
CA LEU A 800 8.09 29.77 -17.42
C LEU A 800 9.19 30.62 -18.09
N GLY A 801 9.03 30.90 -19.38
CA GLY A 801 10.09 31.56 -20.16
C GLY A 801 11.33 30.66 -20.27
N GLY A 802 12.52 31.22 -19.98
CA GLY A 802 13.79 30.46 -19.91
C GLY A 802 13.98 29.64 -18.63
N GLN A 803 13.15 29.88 -17.60
CA GLN A 803 13.30 29.23 -16.31
C GLN A 803 12.56 27.89 -16.26
N ALA A 804 13.17 26.90 -15.61
CA ALA A 804 12.50 25.65 -15.28
C ALA A 804 12.96 25.10 -13.93
N LEU A 805 12.03 24.43 -13.24
CA LEU A 805 12.27 23.66 -12.03
C LEU A 805 11.66 22.28 -12.25
N TRP A 806 12.44 21.23 -12.02
CA TRP A 806 11.95 19.87 -12.14
C TRP A 806 12.57 18.94 -11.10
N LEU A 807 11.82 17.89 -10.82
CA LEU A 807 12.19 16.80 -9.95
C LEU A 807 12.39 15.55 -10.80
N VAL A 808 13.44 14.81 -10.47
CA VAL A 808 13.75 13.48 -10.99
C VAL A 808 13.83 12.54 -9.79
N ALA A 809 13.04 11.47 -9.80
CA ALA A 809 13.12 10.44 -8.77
C ALA A 809 13.17 9.04 -9.38
N SER A 810 13.91 8.15 -8.71
CA SER A 810 13.89 6.72 -9.03
C SER A 810 12.63 6.08 -8.45
N GLU A 811 11.89 5.36 -9.28
CA GLU A 811 10.80 4.46 -8.87
C GLU A 811 11.27 2.99 -8.79
N LEU A 812 12.56 2.75 -8.96
CA LEU A 812 13.15 1.41 -8.95
C LEU A 812 13.73 1.07 -7.56
N SER A 813 13.67 -0.21 -7.22
CA SER A 813 14.26 -0.78 -6.01
C SER A 813 15.78 -0.98 -6.10
N GLU A 814 16.39 -0.72 -7.26
CA GLU A 814 17.83 -0.82 -7.50
C GLU A 814 18.40 0.51 -8.02
N PRO A 815 19.70 0.77 -7.82
CA PRO A 815 20.34 1.94 -8.39
C PRO A 815 20.23 1.99 -9.92
N LEU A 816 19.74 3.11 -10.42
CA LEU A 816 19.53 3.40 -11.83
C LEU A 816 20.62 4.32 -12.35
N ARG A 817 21.43 3.84 -13.29
CA ARG A 817 22.25 4.72 -14.14
C ARG A 817 21.40 5.24 -15.29
N THR A 818 21.27 6.56 -15.37
CA THR A 818 20.47 7.22 -16.39
C THR A 818 21.17 8.46 -16.92
N ALA A 819 20.95 8.75 -18.20
CA ALA A 819 21.20 10.08 -18.75
C ALA A 819 20.36 11.10 -18.00
N LEU A 820 20.90 12.30 -17.83
CA LEU A 820 20.24 13.37 -17.10
C LEU A 820 18.95 13.80 -17.80
N PRO A 821 17.77 13.56 -17.18
CA PRO A 821 16.51 13.97 -17.79
C PRO A 821 16.40 15.49 -17.82
N ARG A 822 16.16 16.07 -19.00
CA ARG A 822 16.03 17.53 -19.18
C ARG A 822 14.79 17.90 -19.98
N PRO A 823 14.15 19.05 -19.66
CA PRO A 823 13.07 19.59 -20.49
C PRO A 823 13.54 19.87 -21.92
N GLN A 824 12.76 19.46 -22.92
CA GLN A 824 13.10 19.74 -24.33
C GLN A 824 13.06 21.25 -24.63
N GLY A 825 14.06 21.73 -25.37
CA GLY A 825 14.14 23.11 -25.84
C GLY A 825 14.51 24.16 -24.78
N LEU A 826 14.97 23.73 -23.59
CA LEU A 826 15.43 24.65 -22.54
C LEU A 826 16.86 25.14 -22.84
N PRO A 827 17.10 26.46 -22.98
CA PRO A 827 18.45 26.99 -23.07
C PRO A 827 19.13 26.95 -21.69
N GLY A 828 20.43 26.66 -21.64
CA GLY A 828 21.22 26.70 -20.40
C GLY A 828 21.61 25.35 -19.79
N ALA A 829 22.61 25.37 -18.91
CA ALA A 829 23.07 24.19 -18.19
C ALA A 829 22.30 24.07 -16.85
N PRO A 830 21.80 22.88 -16.49
CA PRO A 830 21.07 22.70 -15.24
C PRO A 830 22.01 22.81 -14.03
N ASN A 831 21.46 23.34 -12.94
CA ASN A 831 22.03 23.24 -11.60
C ASN A 831 21.21 22.25 -10.77
N GLU A 832 21.89 21.38 -10.04
CA GLU A 832 21.25 20.53 -9.03
C GLU A 832 21.07 21.31 -7.73
N LEU A 833 19.87 21.19 -7.16
CA LEU A 833 19.47 21.76 -5.88
C LEU A 833 19.52 20.67 -4.81
N SER A 834 20.32 20.90 -3.77
CA SER A 834 20.45 19.99 -2.63
C SER A 834 20.51 20.76 -1.31
N PHE A 835 20.29 20.06 -0.20
CA PHE A 835 20.46 20.62 1.14
C PHE A 835 21.74 20.08 1.78
N ASP A 836 22.57 20.97 2.30
CA ASP A 836 23.74 20.62 3.13
C ASP A 836 23.65 21.37 4.46
N ARG A 837 23.61 20.61 5.57
CA ARG A 837 23.44 21.15 6.94
C ARG A 837 22.31 22.18 7.04
N GLY A 838 21.18 21.90 6.37
CA GLY A 838 20.00 22.77 6.34
C GLY A 838 20.04 23.93 5.34
N ASN A 839 21.17 24.18 4.68
CA ASN A 839 21.31 25.24 3.67
C ASN A 839 21.06 24.70 2.27
N LEU A 840 20.32 25.46 1.45
CA LEU A 840 20.12 25.14 0.04
C LEU A 840 21.37 25.49 -0.78
N ILE A 841 21.92 24.51 -1.49
CA ILE A 841 23.10 24.63 -2.35
C ILE A 841 22.69 24.45 -3.81
N LEU A 842 23.29 25.25 -4.70
CA LEU A 842 23.24 25.07 -6.15
C LEU A 842 24.56 24.50 -6.64
N THR A 843 24.52 23.35 -7.31
CA THR A 843 25.71 22.72 -7.89
C THR A 843 25.57 22.64 -9.41
N PRO A 844 26.46 23.26 -10.20
CA PRO A 844 26.44 23.13 -11.65
C PRO A 844 26.64 21.68 -12.09
N VAL A 845 25.73 21.15 -12.89
CA VAL A 845 25.80 19.76 -13.34
C VAL A 845 26.57 19.67 -14.65
N ARG A 846 27.79 19.12 -14.57
CA ARG A 846 28.68 18.90 -15.72
C ARG A 846 28.64 17.46 -16.25
N GLN A 847 27.96 16.55 -15.57
CA GLN A 847 27.84 15.14 -15.96
C GLN A 847 26.56 14.93 -16.78
N ASP A 848 26.68 14.18 -17.88
CA ASP A 848 25.55 13.82 -18.74
C ASP A 848 24.80 12.59 -18.23
N GLU A 849 25.39 11.83 -17.30
CA GLU A 849 24.80 10.65 -16.64
C GLU A 849 25.03 10.67 -15.13
N PHE A 850 24.07 10.16 -14.37
CA PHE A 850 24.20 9.94 -12.92
C PHE A 850 23.60 8.60 -12.49
N ALA A 851 24.03 8.14 -11.31
CA ALA A 851 23.39 7.06 -10.58
C ALA A 851 22.35 7.65 -9.61
N LEU A 852 21.12 7.15 -9.69
CA LEU A 852 20.08 7.33 -8.68
C LEU A 852 19.94 6.05 -7.89
N ASN A 853 20.07 6.09 -6.58
CA ASN A 853 19.69 4.96 -5.74
C ASN A 853 18.16 4.88 -5.63
N PRO A 854 17.63 3.76 -5.12
CA PRO A 854 16.22 3.63 -4.80
C PRO A 854 15.76 4.77 -3.89
N HIS A 855 14.64 5.39 -4.22
CA HIS A 855 14.09 6.54 -3.48
C HIS A 855 14.96 7.80 -3.48
N ASP A 856 16.03 7.86 -4.28
CA ASP A 856 16.77 9.10 -4.50
C ASP A 856 15.90 10.08 -5.28
N VAL A 857 15.93 11.33 -4.83
CA VAL A 857 15.23 12.46 -5.42
C VAL A 857 16.25 13.54 -5.71
N ARG A 858 16.36 13.93 -6.98
CA ARG A 858 17.17 15.08 -7.42
C ARG A 858 16.27 16.17 -7.93
N VAL A 859 16.57 17.40 -7.55
CA VAL A 859 15.83 18.59 -7.98
C VAL A 859 16.78 19.42 -8.82
N PHE A 860 16.32 19.88 -9.97
CA PHE A 860 17.12 20.67 -10.90
C PHE A 860 16.41 21.97 -11.24
N VAL A 861 17.23 23.00 -11.46
CA VAL A 861 16.80 24.33 -11.90
C VAL A 861 17.65 24.80 -13.06
N SER A 862 17.06 25.56 -13.97
CA SER A 862 17.74 26.28 -15.05
C SER A 862 17.12 27.66 -15.19
N ASP A 863 17.93 28.65 -15.57
CA ASP A 863 17.54 30.03 -15.87
C ASP A 863 17.79 30.39 -17.34
#